data_AF-Q4ZP55-F1
#
_entry.id   AF-Q4ZP55-F1
#
_cell.length_a   1.000
_cell.length_b   1.000
_cell.length_c   1.000
_cell.angle_alpha   90.00
_cell.angle_beta   90.00
_cell.angle_gamma   90.00
#
_symmetry.space_group_name_H-M   'P 1'
#
loop_
_entity.id
_entity.type
_entity.pdbx_description
1 polymer ?
#
loop_
_entity_poly.entity_id
_entity_poly.type
_entity_poly.pdbx_seq_one_letter_code
_entity_poly.pdbx_strand_id
1 'polypeptide(L)'
;MVSSAVHAHTPELIVCEGRGLVVRQVLLHRTEATEAAAMRVTRQRFDPAGRMIAATDPRLASANRSTVYSLGGNALATESVDAGWQRVLFGEAGQVLRDWDGRGTEKQLEYDLHLRPTRIIEQNRCAERFTYGQAGAAAHNQCNQLVRHDDTAGSRLLADYGLLGVALCEERQFLKTPESPDWPLAEAERDALLEPVVLQTCWRFNALGDALAQTDAMGNTQASGMTVAGQLKAAELTLTNTAQPQTLVSAIHYDAFNQVEQETAENGVVSLYSYDQQDGRLTGLSAISADGTLLQQLNYSYDPVGNILLVNDASQPDRYCDNQLIEPISRFAYDTLYQLIEASGREVRNGASHGPALPGLQSLPTIDPCQVSNYTQSYSYDAAGNLLQMRHEGAHNFTRNMHVAPDSNRSLPDDDGDVDFATSFDANGNLLQLVRGQALRWNARNELQLITTVVRAEDPNDSETYIYDGQGKRCRKITSAQAHNRTLLDEVRYLPGLEIRTRADGEILHVITAQAGRNSVRVLHWEAGKPGAIANDQVRYSLGDHLGSSTLELDQQGGLISQESYYPFGGTAWWAARSAVEAKYKTVRYSGKERDASGLYYYGFRYYAPWLQRWINPDPAGDVDGLNLFGFVGNNPLNLFDPDGQSSQKARARWLTAMDILREQRDTNDVSVRTLAPGVIGVSIQGTNETFAQIGMGLPRAFEGRRELTYLSIDSTYRSKVSGGSYPFAIKSASGAAIYVEAEVPGSSHLAFINGGFYNFKGRASQSDPPHAAVGKLFMGGEEEASVSIPRPYEKDYVALTMGDGSTLHSAPLLSTGGEVAFTESHLEQGRFQYGSATSGPGQLGHANTPNQRSGISFPVVFDGSSRTRLAVGLGGSRTQESRAYTMPEWAKIMVRLDKLNATPGWSANLDGGDSVALGIVSRSGEIIMDQSARGSPRRGIGNFLTFYKSSFPG
;
A
#
# COMPACT_ATOMS: atom_id res chain seq x y z
N MET A 1 3.48 -14.70 31.97
CA MET A 1 2.19 -13.98 31.87
C MET A 1 2.48 -12.51 32.09
N VAL A 2 2.56 -11.73 31.01
CA VAL A 2 2.59 -10.26 31.14
C VAL A 2 1.22 -9.86 31.68
N SER A 3 1.21 -9.14 32.80
CA SER A 3 -0.03 -8.74 33.45
C SER A 3 -0.77 -7.76 32.56
N SER A 4 -2.01 -8.09 32.16
CA SER A 4 -2.92 -7.14 31.50
C SER A 4 -3.12 -5.84 32.30
N ALA A 5 -2.70 -5.82 33.57
CA ALA A 5 -2.69 -4.65 34.42
C ALA A 5 -1.83 -3.49 33.90
N VAL A 6 -0.78 -3.73 33.07
CA VAL A 6 0.03 -2.63 32.46
C VAL A 6 -0.82 -1.78 31.53
N HIS A 7 -1.77 -2.36 30.79
CA HIS A 7 -2.64 -1.63 29.85
C HIS A 7 -3.93 -1.06 30.48
N ALA A 8 -4.15 -1.27 31.78
CA ALA A 8 -5.31 -0.71 32.45
C ALA A 8 -5.28 0.83 32.41
N HIS A 9 -6.41 1.46 32.08
CA HIS A 9 -6.56 2.92 32.08
C HIS A 9 -5.55 3.68 31.20
N THR A 10 -5.13 3.10 30.08
CA THR A 10 -4.30 3.80 29.07
C THR A 10 -5.03 3.99 27.73
N PRO A 11 -6.23 4.61 27.69
CA PRO A 11 -6.87 4.94 26.43
C PRO A 11 -6.08 6.03 25.68
N GLU A 12 -6.22 6.03 24.36
CA GLU A 12 -5.93 7.20 23.54
C GLU A 12 -7.04 8.24 23.71
N LEU A 13 -6.67 9.50 23.93
CA LEU A 13 -7.63 10.60 24.02
C LEU A 13 -7.39 11.59 22.88
N ILE A 14 -8.47 11.93 22.17
CA ILE A 14 -8.48 12.92 21.10
C ILE A 14 -9.16 14.19 21.61
N VAL A 15 -8.45 15.31 21.56
CA VAL A 15 -8.96 16.63 21.98
C VAL A 15 -9.25 17.45 20.74
N CYS A 16 -10.51 17.78 20.53
CA CYS A 16 -10.95 18.63 19.43
C CYS A 16 -11.29 20.05 19.91
N GLU A 17 -11.02 21.04 19.07
CA GLU A 17 -11.56 22.39 19.28
C GLU A 17 -12.97 22.56 18.68
N GLY A 18 -13.57 23.74 18.82
CA GLY A 18 -14.97 24.00 18.42
C GLY A 18 -15.28 23.79 16.92
N ARG A 19 -14.26 23.72 16.06
CA ARG A 19 -14.38 23.39 14.63
C ARG A 19 -14.37 21.88 14.33
N GLY A 20 -14.12 21.03 15.33
CA GLY A 20 -13.96 19.58 15.17
C GLY A 20 -12.55 19.14 14.73
N LEU A 21 -11.60 20.07 14.66
CA LEU A 21 -10.20 19.78 14.34
C LEU A 21 -9.49 19.21 15.58
N VAL A 22 -8.71 18.15 15.39
CA VAL A 22 -7.93 17.50 16.45
C VAL A 22 -6.74 18.38 16.81
N VAL A 23 -6.76 19.01 17.97
CA VAL A 23 -5.66 19.90 18.42
C VAL A 23 -4.67 19.21 19.34
N ARG A 24 -5.08 18.11 19.99
CA ARG A 24 -4.18 17.24 20.75
C ARG A 24 -4.56 15.78 20.62
N GLN A 25 -3.55 14.95 20.47
CA GLN A 25 -3.63 13.51 20.73
C GLN A 25 -2.87 13.25 22.02
N VAL A 26 -3.50 12.57 22.96
CA VAL A 26 -2.91 12.24 24.27
C VAL A 26 -2.84 10.73 24.39
N LEU A 27 -1.63 10.21 24.47
CA LEU A 27 -1.35 8.83 24.79
C LEU A 27 -0.89 8.72 26.26
N LEU A 28 -1.20 7.60 26.90
CA LEU A 28 -0.85 7.33 28.28
C LEU A 28 0.19 6.21 28.32
N HIS A 29 1.43 6.58 28.68
CA HIS A 29 2.61 5.72 28.62
C HIS A 29 3.00 5.21 30.01
N ARG A 30 3.23 3.91 30.13
CA ARG A 30 3.97 3.28 31.23
C ARG A 30 4.56 1.95 30.79
N THR A 31 5.59 1.50 31.50
CA THR A 31 6.26 0.22 31.25
C THR A 31 5.88 -0.83 32.29
N GLU A 32 5.58 -0.39 33.52
CA GLU A 32 5.21 -1.28 34.62
C GLU A 32 3.81 -0.98 35.16
N ALA A 33 3.11 -2.01 35.65
CA ALA A 33 1.73 -1.86 36.11
C ALA A 33 1.60 -0.97 37.36
N THR A 34 2.66 -0.89 38.16
CA THR A 34 2.73 -0.07 39.38
C THR A 34 3.04 1.40 39.11
N GLU A 35 3.47 1.74 37.89
CA GLU A 35 3.78 3.12 37.51
C GLU A 35 2.52 3.93 37.19
N ALA A 36 2.55 5.21 37.56
CA ALA A 36 1.57 6.16 37.08
C ALA A 36 1.80 6.43 35.59
N ALA A 37 0.74 6.39 34.78
CA ALA A 37 0.85 6.62 33.35
C ALA A 37 1.24 8.08 33.06
N ALA A 38 2.34 8.27 32.32
CA ALA A 38 2.80 9.56 31.84
C ALA A 38 2.03 9.98 30.58
N MET A 39 1.58 11.23 30.52
CA MET A 39 0.93 11.76 29.32
C MET A 39 1.95 12.08 28.23
N ARG A 40 1.75 11.53 27.04
CA ARG A 40 2.46 11.89 25.81
C ARG A 40 1.50 12.69 24.94
N VAL A 41 1.73 14.00 24.83
CA VAL A 41 0.80 14.92 24.17
C VAL A 41 1.37 15.43 22.85
N THR A 42 0.89 14.89 21.75
CA THR A 42 1.11 15.48 20.42
C THR A 42 0.16 16.65 20.24
N ARG A 43 0.66 17.80 19.78
CA ARG A 43 -0.10 19.04 19.62
C ARG A 43 -0.14 19.45 18.16
N GLN A 44 -1.31 19.86 17.70
CA GLN A 44 -1.52 20.35 16.34
C GLN A 44 -2.15 21.75 16.39
N ARG A 45 -1.74 22.62 15.47
CA ARG A 45 -2.26 23.98 15.32
C ARG A 45 -2.79 24.17 13.92
N PHE A 46 -3.93 24.84 13.83
CA PHE A 46 -4.62 25.09 12.57
C PHE A 46 -4.83 26.58 12.35
N ASP A 47 -4.74 27.01 11.10
CA ASP A 47 -5.11 28.37 10.70
C ASP A 47 -6.66 28.56 10.70
N PRO A 48 -7.18 29.77 10.46
CA PRO A 48 -8.64 30.00 10.39
C PRO A 48 -9.38 29.17 9.33
N ALA A 49 -8.70 28.75 8.26
CA ALA A 49 -9.25 27.91 7.20
C ALA A 49 -9.26 26.41 7.55
N GLY A 50 -8.68 26.03 8.69
CA GLY A 50 -8.67 24.65 9.19
C GLY A 50 -7.52 23.80 8.64
N ARG A 51 -6.46 24.42 8.11
CA ARG A 51 -5.27 23.72 7.62
C ARG A 51 -4.24 23.61 8.74
N MET A 52 -3.60 22.44 8.89
CA MET A 52 -2.60 22.21 9.93
C MET A 52 -1.33 22.97 9.60
N ILE A 53 -1.02 24.00 10.38
CA ILE A 53 0.14 24.89 10.19
C ILE A 53 1.33 24.54 11.09
N ALA A 54 1.11 23.75 12.14
CA ALA A 54 2.20 23.24 12.96
C ALA A 54 1.80 21.95 13.69
N ALA A 55 2.77 21.06 13.88
CA ALA A 55 2.65 19.86 14.71
C ALA A 55 3.89 19.71 15.61
N THR A 56 3.66 19.36 16.87
CA THR A 56 4.68 19.18 17.91
C THR A 56 4.49 17.84 18.60
N ASP A 57 5.56 17.06 18.69
CA ASP A 57 5.58 15.79 19.41
C ASP A 57 5.59 16.01 20.95
N PRO A 58 5.46 14.94 21.75
CA PRO A 58 5.45 15.06 23.21
C PRO A 58 6.76 15.51 23.86
N ARG A 59 7.89 15.49 23.13
CA ARG A 59 9.24 15.76 23.65
C ARG A 59 9.66 17.21 23.39
N LEU A 60 9.44 17.71 22.17
CA LEU A 60 9.93 19.00 21.73
C LEU A 60 9.08 20.17 22.27
N ALA A 61 9.75 21.29 22.54
CA ALA A 61 9.08 22.52 22.95
C ALA A 61 8.54 23.31 21.73
N SER A 62 9.23 23.20 20.59
CA SER A 62 8.88 23.81 19.30
C SER A 62 8.19 22.81 18.37
N ALA A 63 7.61 23.30 17.28
CA ALA A 63 7.01 22.43 16.28
C ALA A 63 8.07 21.57 15.58
N ASN A 64 7.82 20.27 15.47
CA ASN A 64 8.59 19.37 14.60
C ASN A 64 8.44 19.80 13.15
N ARG A 65 7.22 20.21 12.79
CA ARG A 65 6.86 20.63 11.44
C ARG A 65 6.01 21.89 11.49
N SER A 66 6.30 22.84 10.62
CA SER A 66 5.41 23.96 10.31
C SER A 66 5.15 24.05 8.81
N THR A 67 3.99 24.59 8.42
CA THR A 67 3.60 24.67 7.01
C THR A 67 2.86 25.97 6.72
N VAL A 68 3.28 26.63 5.64
CA VAL A 68 2.65 27.83 5.07
C VAL A 68 1.88 27.43 3.82
N TYR A 69 0.62 27.83 3.74
CA TYR A 69 -0.26 27.48 2.62
C TYR A 69 -0.61 28.70 1.76
N SER A 70 -0.81 28.46 0.47
CA SER A 70 -1.51 29.41 -0.41
C SER A 70 -2.97 29.54 0.01
N LEU A 71 -3.69 30.56 -0.45
CA LEU A 71 -5.15 30.66 -0.20
C LEU A 71 -5.93 29.47 -0.77
N GLY A 72 -5.43 28.87 -1.86
CA GLY A 72 -6.00 27.66 -2.46
C GLY A 72 -5.72 26.36 -1.70
N GLY A 73 -4.89 26.40 -0.65
CA GLY A 73 -4.60 25.23 0.20
C GLY A 73 -3.34 24.44 -0.18
N ASN A 74 -2.55 24.89 -1.16
CA ASN A 74 -1.28 24.25 -1.51
C ASN A 74 -0.22 24.59 -0.46
N ALA A 75 0.56 23.61 0.00
CA ALA A 75 1.68 23.84 0.89
C ALA A 75 2.83 24.51 0.13
N LEU A 76 3.07 25.80 0.41
CA LEU A 76 4.10 26.61 -0.26
C LEU A 76 5.48 26.47 0.40
N ALA A 77 5.50 26.31 1.71
CA ALA A 77 6.71 26.08 2.47
C ALA A 77 6.42 25.13 3.62
N THR A 78 7.29 24.14 3.82
CA THR A 78 7.30 23.27 4.98
C THR A 78 8.65 23.43 5.67
N GLU A 79 8.66 23.61 6.98
CA GLU A 79 9.89 23.56 7.78
C GLU A 79 9.79 22.37 8.72
N SER A 80 10.74 21.45 8.63
CA SER A 80 10.86 20.27 9.50
C SER A 80 12.17 20.35 10.26
N VAL A 81 12.13 20.09 11.58
CA VAL A 81 13.34 19.95 12.39
C VAL A 81 14.17 18.72 12.00
N ASP A 82 13.50 17.71 11.43
CA ASP A 82 14.12 16.46 11.00
C ASP A 82 14.61 16.59 9.55
N ALA A 83 13.72 17.01 8.64
CA ALA A 83 13.94 16.99 7.19
C ALA A 83 14.33 18.33 6.55
N GLY A 84 14.59 19.36 7.36
CA GLY A 84 14.91 20.70 6.86
C GLY A 84 13.71 21.43 6.29
N TRP A 85 13.97 22.55 5.59
CA TRP A 85 12.92 23.32 4.93
C TRP A 85 12.76 22.90 3.46
N GLN A 86 11.53 22.98 2.96
CA GLN A 86 11.18 22.80 1.56
C GLN A 86 10.27 23.93 1.12
N ARG A 87 10.44 24.41 -0.11
CA ARG A 87 9.59 25.44 -0.74
C ARG A 87 9.17 25.01 -2.12
N VAL A 88 7.93 25.27 -2.47
CA VAL A 88 7.37 24.87 -3.77
C VAL A 88 6.67 26.07 -4.42
N LEU A 89 7.03 26.32 -5.67
CA LEU A 89 6.34 27.25 -6.56
C LEU A 89 5.42 26.47 -7.47
N PHE A 90 4.13 26.75 -7.37
CA PHE A 90 3.10 26.17 -8.23
C PHE A 90 2.74 27.09 -9.39
N GLY A 91 2.37 26.48 -10.52
CA GLY A 91 1.72 27.17 -11.64
C GLY A 91 0.23 27.34 -11.40
N GLU A 92 -0.44 28.00 -12.35
CA GLU A 92 -1.87 28.34 -12.25
C GLU A 92 -2.79 27.12 -12.15
N ALA A 93 -2.40 25.98 -12.73
CA ALA A 93 -3.15 24.73 -12.66
C ALA A 93 -2.73 23.82 -11.48
N GLY A 94 -1.91 24.34 -10.55
CA GLY A 94 -1.43 23.60 -9.38
C GLY A 94 -0.29 22.62 -9.67
N GLN A 95 0.25 22.61 -10.88
CA GLN A 95 1.47 21.86 -11.23
C GLN A 95 2.69 22.46 -10.54
N VAL A 96 3.64 21.63 -10.10
CA VAL A 96 4.89 22.12 -9.51
C VAL A 96 5.78 22.69 -10.60
N LEU A 97 6.17 23.96 -10.51
CA LEU A 97 7.10 24.58 -11.45
C LEU A 97 8.54 24.51 -10.94
N ARG A 98 8.72 24.78 -9.66
CA ARG A 98 10.02 24.72 -8.99
C ARG A 98 9.87 24.27 -7.54
N ASP A 99 10.89 23.59 -7.05
CA ASP A 99 11.06 23.31 -5.63
C ASP A 99 12.50 23.54 -5.17
N TRP A 100 12.62 23.89 -3.90
CA TRP A 100 13.90 24.13 -3.24
C TRP A 100 13.92 23.44 -1.87
N ASP A 101 15.10 23.01 -1.44
CA ASP A 101 15.30 22.36 -0.16
C ASP A 101 16.38 23.03 0.72
N GLY A 102 16.50 22.55 1.96
CA GLY A 102 17.44 23.04 2.96
C GLY A 102 18.91 22.95 2.58
N ARG A 103 19.26 22.09 1.61
CA ARG A 103 20.63 21.93 1.09
C ARG A 103 20.93 22.91 -0.04
N GLY A 104 19.96 23.72 -0.44
CA GLY A 104 20.08 24.63 -1.58
C GLY A 104 19.90 23.92 -2.92
N THR A 105 19.34 22.71 -2.94
CA THR A 105 18.95 22.05 -4.18
C THR A 105 17.80 22.81 -4.81
N GLU A 106 17.85 23.01 -6.13
CA GLU A 106 16.74 23.53 -6.93
C GLU A 106 16.36 22.48 -7.97
N LYS A 107 15.07 22.18 -8.04
CA LYS A 107 14.48 21.37 -9.10
C LYS A 107 13.44 22.21 -9.84
N GLN A 108 13.45 22.14 -11.17
CA GLN A 108 12.49 22.82 -12.04
C GLN A 108 11.83 21.79 -12.95
N LEU A 109 10.50 21.87 -13.07
CA LEU A 109 9.71 21.03 -13.95
C LEU A 109 9.13 21.87 -15.08
N GLU A 110 9.23 21.37 -16.30
CA GLU A 110 8.58 21.96 -17.47
C GLU A 110 7.51 21.02 -17.99
N TYR A 111 6.49 21.61 -18.62
CA TYR A 111 5.31 20.89 -19.07
C TYR A 111 4.97 21.26 -20.50
N ASP A 112 4.26 20.38 -21.20
CA ASP A 112 3.60 20.71 -22.45
C ASP A 112 2.24 21.41 -22.21
N LEU A 113 1.54 21.72 -23.30
CA LEU A 113 0.22 22.37 -23.26
C LEU A 113 -0.88 21.51 -22.59
N HIS A 114 -0.63 20.21 -22.39
CA HIS A 114 -1.54 19.29 -21.70
C HIS A 114 -1.14 19.08 -20.23
N LEU A 115 -0.22 19.89 -19.69
CA LEU A 115 0.32 19.80 -18.33
C LEU A 115 1.02 18.46 -18.03
N ARG A 116 1.57 17.81 -19.06
CA ARG A 116 2.43 16.64 -18.87
C ARG A 116 3.89 17.07 -18.74
N PRO A 117 4.67 16.52 -17.78
CA PRO A 117 6.08 16.87 -17.64
C PRO A 117 6.86 16.57 -18.91
N THR A 118 7.67 17.50 -19.41
CA THR A 118 8.55 17.31 -20.58
C THR A 118 10.03 17.28 -20.21
N ARG A 119 10.42 17.98 -19.14
CA ARG A 119 11.76 17.90 -18.57
C ARG A 119 11.76 18.14 -17.07
N ILE A 120 12.75 17.56 -16.41
CA ILE A 120 13.14 17.89 -15.04
C ILE A 120 14.58 18.42 -15.08
N ILE A 121 14.79 19.60 -14.49
CA ILE A 121 16.10 20.21 -14.32
C ILE A 121 16.44 20.15 -12.84
N GLU A 122 17.64 19.68 -12.52
CA GLU A 122 18.19 19.71 -11.16
C GLU A 122 19.50 20.47 -11.20
N GLN A 123 19.62 21.52 -10.37
CA GLN A 123 20.84 22.32 -10.28
C GLN A 123 21.35 22.82 -11.66
N ASN A 124 20.42 23.31 -12.49
CA ASN A 124 20.66 23.77 -13.87
C ASN A 124 21.09 22.70 -14.89
N ARG A 125 20.95 21.40 -14.57
CA ARG A 125 21.21 20.28 -15.49
C ARG A 125 19.91 19.55 -15.79
N CYS A 126 19.69 19.17 -17.05
CA CYS A 126 18.51 18.42 -17.46
C CYS A 126 18.63 16.96 -17.00
N ALA A 127 18.13 16.66 -15.81
CA ALA A 127 18.19 15.33 -15.19
C ALA A 127 17.22 14.33 -15.82
N GLU A 128 16.06 14.79 -16.32
CA GLU A 128 15.12 13.92 -17.03
C GLU A 128 14.46 14.57 -18.24
N ARG A 129 14.07 13.74 -19.23
CA ARG A 129 13.25 14.12 -20.38
C ARG A 129 12.15 13.09 -20.64
N PHE A 130 10.99 13.58 -21.06
CA PHE A 130 9.81 12.78 -21.35
C PHE A 130 9.34 13.01 -22.78
N THR A 131 9.10 11.92 -23.51
CA THR A 131 8.47 11.94 -24.84
C THR A 131 7.15 11.18 -24.78
N TYR A 132 6.09 11.78 -25.32
CA TYR A 132 4.75 11.19 -25.34
C TYR A 132 4.30 10.82 -26.76
N GLY A 133 3.53 9.75 -26.86
CA GLY A 133 2.97 9.26 -28.12
C GLY A 133 1.95 10.23 -28.71
N GLN A 134 2.07 10.44 -30.02
CA GLN A 134 1.24 11.36 -30.78
C GLN A 134 -0.03 10.66 -31.31
N ALA A 135 -0.99 11.42 -31.85
CA ALA A 135 -2.25 10.89 -32.36
C ALA A 135 -2.10 9.79 -33.45
N GLY A 136 -0.98 9.77 -34.17
CA GLY A 136 -0.67 8.75 -35.18
C GLY A 136 -0.28 7.38 -34.62
N ALA A 137 -0.05 7.26 -33.31
CA ALA A 137 0.45 6.04 -32.66
C ALA A 137 -0.66 5.15 -32.06
N ALA A 138 -1.90 5.31 -32.52
CA ALA A 138 -3.05 4.57 -32.01
C ALA A 138 -2.94 3.04 -32.22
N ALA A 139 -2.23 2.60 -33.26
CA ALA A 139 -2.01 1.17 -33.53
C ALA A 139 -1.23 0.45 -32.41
N HIS A 140 -0.46 1.20 -31.62
CA HIS A 140 0.33 0.71 -30.49
C HIS A 140 -0.27 1.14 -29.13
N ASN A 141 -1.49 1.71 -29.15
CA ASN A 141 -2.17 2.31 -27.99
C ASN A 141 -1.34 3.39 -27.27
N GLN A 142 -0.43 4.06 -27.98
CA GLN A 142 0.51 5.03 -27.39
C GLN A 142 -0.03 6.47 -27.33
N CYS A 143 -1.21 6.75 -27.88
CA CYS A 143 -1.76 8.11 -27.88
C CYS A 143 -1.81 8.68 -26.45
N ASN A 144 -1.10 9.79 -26.23
CA ASN A 144 -0.91 10.44 -24.93
C ASN A 144 -0.16 9.66 -23.86
N GLN A 145 0.31 8.45 -24.15
CA GLN A 145 1.13 7.66 -23.25
C GLN A 145 2.60 8.12 -23.28
N LEU A 146 3.33 7.89 -22.19
CA LEU A 146 4.78 8.06 -22.15
C LEU A 146 5.42 6.99 -23.04
N VAL A 147 6.19 7.38 -24.06
CA VAL A 147 6.83 6.42 -24.97
C VAL A 147 8.33 6.33 -24.75
N ARG A 148 8.95 7.40 -24.26
CA ARG A 148 10.36 7.43 -23.87
C ARG A 148 10.55 8.28 -22.63
N HIS A 149 11.34 7.77 -21.69
CA HIS A 149 11.73 8.46 -20.47
C HIS A 149 13.24 8.33 -20.30
N ASP A 150 13.96 9.43 -20.53
CA ASP A 150 15.37 9.53 -20.21
C ASP A 150 15.46 10.04 -18.76
N ASP A 151 15.92 9.19 -17.84
CA ASP A 151 15.96 9.43 -16.41
C ASP A 151 17.41 9.45 -15.87
N THR A 152 17.58 9.46 -14.55
CA THR A 152 18.90 9.52 -13.90
C THR A 152 19.73 8.23 -14.00
N ALA A 153 19.14 7.12 -14.45
CA ALA A 153 19.81 5.83 -14.61
C ALA A 153 20.03 5.44 -16.08
N GLY A 154 19.29 6.05 -17.01
CA GLY A 154 19.41 5.83 -18.45
C GLY A 154 18.09 6.12 -19.16
N SER A 155 17.76 5.33 -20.18
CA SER A 155 16.54 5.51 -20.96
C SER A 155 15.61 4.31 -20.82
N ARG A 156 14.32 4.58 -20.69
CA ARG A 156 13.22 3.62 -20.79
C ARG A 156 12.40 3.91 -22.04
N LEU A 157 12.12 2.89 -22.84
CA LEU A 157 11.24 2.97 -23.99
C LEU A 157 10.03 2.04 -23.79
N LEU A 158 8.84 2.59 -24.03
CA LEU A 158 7.54 1.92 -23.86
C LEU A 158 6.84 1.91 -25.22
N ALA A 159 7.18 0.91 -26.04
CA ALA A 159 6.80 0.85 -27.45
C ALA A 159 5.34 0.43 -27.67
N ASP A 160 4.75 -0.34 -26.75
CA ASP A 160 3.41 -0.91 -26.94
C ASP A 160 2.62 -0.91 -25.64
N TYR A 161 1.35 -0.57 -25.74
CA TYR A 161 0.39 -0.60 -24.65
C TYR A 161 -0.74 -1.57 -24.93
N GLY A 162 -1.22 -2.25 -23.89
CA GLY A 162 -2.41 -3.09 -23.95
C GLY A 162 -3.69 -2.26 -23.99
N LEU A 163 -4.83 -2.92 -24.19
CA LEU A 163 -6.15 -2.27 -24.21
C LEU A 163 -6.53 -1.59 -22.89
N LEU A 164 -5.87 -1.97 -21.79
CA LEU A 164 -6.04 -1.37 -20.47
C LEU A 164 -5.11 -0.17 -20.21
N GLY A 165 -4.30 0.22 -21.20
CA GLY A 165 -3.34 1.31 -21.06
C GLY A 165 -2.08 0.96 -20.26
N VAL A 166 -1.80 -0.33 -20.04
CA VAL A 166 -0.58 -0.82 -19.38
C VAL A 166 0.47 -1.18 -20.44
N ALA A 167 1.73 -0.85 -20.19
CA ALA A 167 2.83 -1.19 -21.10
C ALA A 167 2.97 -2.71 -21.25
N LEU A 168 3.05 -3.19 -22.49
CA LEU A 168 3.26 -4.61 -22.79
C LEU A 168 4.72 -4.99 -22.77
N CYS A 169 5.60 -4.05 -23.10
CA CYS A 169 7.04 -4.21 -23.04
C CYS A 169 7.71 -2.90 -22.62
N GLU A 170 8.82 -3.04 -21.91
CA GLU A 170 9.73 -1.97 -21.55
C GLU A 170 11.13 -2.34 -22.02
N GLU A 171 11.80 -1.41 -22.70
CA GLU A 171 13.22 -1.51 -23.01
C GLU A 171 14.01 -0.55 -22.13
N ARG A 172 15.05 -1.05 -21.47
CA ARG A 172 15.96 -0.28 -20.64
C ARG A 172 17.34 -0.27 -21.26
N GLN A 173 17.90 0.93 -21.39
CA GLN A 173 19.32 1.15 -21.64
C GLN A 173 19.90 1.98 -20.50
N PHE A 174 21.05 1.57 -19.97
CA PHE A 174 21.69 2.28 -18.87
C PHE A 174 22.70 3.32 -19.37
N LEU A 175 23.00 4.33 -18.55
CA LEU A 175 24.09 5.27 -18.81
C LEU A 175 25.45 4.58 -18.85
N LYS A 176 26.34 5.04 -19.74
CA LYS A 176 27.75 4.56 -19.80
C LYS A 176 28.53 4.88 -18.53
N THR A 177 28.20 5.98 -17.86
CA THR A 177 28.84 6.41 -16.61
C THR A 177 27.81 6.45 -15.47
N PRO A 178 28.24 6.28 -14.21
CA PRO A 178 27.33 6.33 -13.06
C PRO A 178 26.96 7.77 -12.62
N GLU A 179 27.33 8.78 -13.41
CA GLU A 179 27.06 10.18 -13.10
C GLU A 179 25.69 10.61 -13.61
N SER A 180 25.02 11.51 -12.87
CA SER A 180 23.75 12.08 -13.31
C SER A 180 23.92 12.81 -14.66
N PRO A 181 23.10 12.49 -15.66
CA PRO A 181 23.24 13.05 -16.99
C PRO A 181 22.82 14.53 -17.02
N ASP A 182 23.28 15.23 -18.05
CA ASP A 182 22.66 16.47 -18.51
C ASP A 182 22.10 16.20 -19.91
N TRP A 183 20.84 15.78 -19.98
CA TRP A 183 20.28 15.22 -21.19
C TRP A 183 20.21 16.25 -22.32
N PRO A 184 20.92 16.03 -23.44
CA PRO A 184 20.82 16.89 -24.61
C PRO A 184 19.43 16.80 -25.24
N LEU A 185 19.07 17.82 -26.03
CA LEU A 185 17.75 17.87 -26.67
C LEU A 185 17.60 16.79 -27.76
N ALA A 186 18.63 16.61 -28.59
CA ALA A 186 18.60 15.67 -29.71
C ALA A 186 18.71 14.21 -29.23
N GLU A 187 17.81 13.33 -29.72
CA GLU A 187 17.80 11.91 -29.32
C GLU A 187 19.12 11.20 -29.65
N ALA A 188 19.71 11.45 -30.82
CA ALA A 188 21.00 10.85 -31.19
C ALA A 188 22.14 11.21 -30.22
N GLU A 189 22.10 12.40 -29.62
CA GLU A 189 23.09 12.82 -28.62
C GLU A 189 22.78 12.18 -27.25
N ARG A 190 21.51 11.94 -26.92
CA ARG A 190 21.10 11.19 -25.72
C ARG A 190 21.57 9.74 -25.83
N ASP A 191 21.31 9.10 -26.98
CA ASP A 191 21.67 7.70 -27.23
C ASP A 191 23.20 7.52 -27.19
N ALA A 192 23.99 8.55 -27.50
CA ALA A 192 25.44 8.53 -27.36
C ALA A 192 25.92 8.42 -25.89
N LEU A 193 25.07 8.74 -24.90
CA LEU A 193 25.34 8.58 -23.47
C LEU A 193 24.97 7.19 -22.93
N LEU A 194 24.22 6.39 -23.71
CA LEU A 194 23.69 5.10 -23.30
C LEU A 194 24.62 3.95 -23.70
N GLU A 195 24.65 2.92 -22.87
CA GLU A 195 25.22 1.63 -23.23
C GLU A 195 24.48 1.05 -24.46
N PRO A 196 25.20 0.38 -25.37
CA PRO A 196 24.60 -0.14 -26.61
C PRO A 196 23.66 -1.34 -26.37
N VAL A 197 23.67 -1.92 -25.17
CA VAL A 197 22.84 -3.07 -24.82
C VAL A 197 21.43 -2.59 -24.45
N VAL A 198 20.43 -3.13 -25.15
CA VAL A 198 19.01 -2.91 -24.87
C VAL A 198 18.49 -4.11 -24.07
N LEU A 199 17.91 -3.86 -22.91
CA LEU A 199 17.39 -4.88 -22.00
C LEU A 199 15.87 -4.81 -21.98
N GLN A 200 15.19 -5.74 -22.65
CA GLN A 200 13.75 -5.69 -22.86
C GLN A 200 13.00 -6.64 -21.91
N THR A 201 12.07 -6.13 -21.12
CA THR A 201 11.12 -6.95 -20.36
C THR A 201 9.72 -6.81 -20.95
N CYS A 202 8.99 -7.92 -21.05
CA CYS A 202 7.63 -7.92 -21.57
C CYS A 202 6.65 -8.64 -20.65
N TRP A 203 5.39 -8.23 -20.70
CA TRP A 203 4.30 -8.77 -19.91
C TRP A 203 3.12 -9.19 -20.78
N ARG A 204 2.37 -10.17 -20.28
CA ARG A 204 1.05 -10.53 -20.82
C ARG A 204 0.04 -10.42 -19.70
N PHE A 205 -1.06 -9.72 -19.96
CA PHE A 205 -2.10 -9.47 -18.98
C PHE A 205 -3.39 -10.20 -19.34
N ASN A 206 -4.20 -10.51 -18.33
CA ASN A 206 -5.60 -10.90 -18.54
C ASN A 206 -6.48 -9.66 -18.78
N ALA A 207 -7.77 -9.87 -19.07
CA ALA A 207 -8.73 -8.78 -19.31
C ALA A 207 -9.03 -7.92 -18.06
N LEU A 208 -8.59 -8.33 -16.87
CA LEU A 208 -8.72 -7.58 -15.61
C LEU A 208 -7.44 -6.79 -15.26
N GLY A 209 -6.39 -6.93 -16.06
CA GLY A 209 -5.10 -6.28 -15.87
C GLY A 209 -4.13 -7.02 -14.96
N ASP A 210 -4.40 -8.27 -14.58
CA ASP A 210 -3.45 -9.08 -13.83
C ASP A 210 -2.36 -9.63 -14.78
N ALA A 211 -1.09 -9.52 -14.38
CA ALA A 211 0.03 -10.08 -15.14
C ALA A 211 -0.03 -11.62 -15.10
N LEU A 212 -0.27 -12.24 -16.25
CA LEU A 212 -0.27 -13.69 -16.41
C LEU A 212 1.11 -14.24 -16.75
N ALA A 213 1.94 -13.44 -17.41
CA ALA A 213 3.31 -13.82 -17.69
C ALA A 213 4.22 -12.61 -17.78
N GLN A 214 5.49 -12.81 -17.47
CA GLN A 214 6.57 -11.85 -17.62
C GLN A 214 7.78 -12.54 -18.24
N THR A 215 8.30 -11.99 -19.32
CA THR A 215 9.59 -12.39 -19.91
C THR A 215 10.62 -11.35 -19.55
N ASP A 216 11.65 -11.74 -18.80
CA ASP A 216 12.72 -10.84 -18.38
C ASP A 216 13.69 -10.49 -19.52
N ALA A 217 14.61 -9.56 -19.24
CA ALA A 217 15.60 -9.07 -20.21
C ALA A 217 16.52 -10.14 -20.80
N MET A 218 16.65 -11.29 -20.15
CA MET A 218 17.48 -12.41 -20.62
C MET A 218 16.65 -13.52 -21.28
N GLY A 219 15.34 -13.31 -21.43
CA GLY A 219 14.40 -14.21 -22.11
C GLY A 219 13.72 -15.24 -21.21
N ASN A 220 13.96 -15.22 -19.90
CA ASN A 220 13.32 -16.17 -18.99
C ASN A 220 11.87 -15.76 -18.77
N THR A 221 10.95 -16.70 -18.90
CA THR A 221 9.51 -16.41 -18.84
C THR A 221 8.90 -17.02 -17.59
N GLN A 222 8.37 -16.15 -16.73
CA GLN A 222 7.52 -16.51 -15.60
C GLN A 222 6.06 -16.52 -16.06
N ALA A 223 5.28 -17.51 -15.65
CA ALA A 223 3.86 -17.62 -15.95
C ALA A 223 3.07 -17.97 -14.69
N SER A 224 1.88 -17.37 -14.56
CA SER A 224 0.97 -17.56 -13.43
C SER A 224 -0.34 -18.19 -13.89
N GLY A 225 -0.72 -19.28 -13.24
CA GLY A 225 -2.05 -19.86 -13.33
C GLY A 225 -2.95 -19.26 -12.26
N MET A 226 -4.17 -18.88 -12.61
CA MET A 226 -5.13 -18.27 -11.68
C MET A 226 -6.28 -19.24 -11.33
N THR A 227 -6.87 -19.08 -10.14
CA THR A 227 -8.14 -19.70 -9.77
C THR A 227 -9.31 -18.98 -10.46
N VAL A 228 -10.51 -19.57 -10.42
CA VAL A 228 -11.74 -18.92 -10.91
C VAL A 228 -12.07 -17.62 -10.14
N ALA A 229 -11.51 -17.46 -8.93
CA ALA A 229 -11.64 -16.26 -8.11
C ALA A 229 -10.56 -15.20 -8.40
N GLY A 230 -9.65 -15.44 -9.36
CA GLY A 230 -8.55 -14.52 -9.69
C GLY A 230 -7.40 -14.52 -8.67
N GLN A 231 -7.25 -15.60 -7.89
CA GLN A 231 -6.12 -15.81 -6.98
C GLN A 231 -5.01 -16.59 -7.70
N LEU A 232 -3.76 -16.43 -7.29
CA LEU A 232 -2.65 -17.25 -7.80
C LEU A 232 -2.90 -18.73 -7.44
N LYS A 233 -2.83 -19.62 -8.43
CA LYS A 233 -2.97 -21.08 -8.22
C LYS A 233 -1.64 -21.80 -8.38
N ALA A 234 -0.87 -21.38 -9.39
CA ALA A 234 0.38 -21.99 -9.76
C ALA A 234 1.31 -20.93 -10.35
N ALA A 235 2.61 -21.13 -10.23
CA ALA A 235 3.63 -20.32 -10.90
C ALA A 235 4.65 -21.23 -11.57
N GLU A 236 5.06 -20.87 -12.77
CA GLU A 236 6.01 -21.61 -13.61
C GLU A 236 7.11 -20.67 -14.10
N LEU A 237 8.30 -21.22 -14.32
CA LEU A 237 9.44 -20.53 -14.90
C LEU A 237 10.00 -21.35 -16.07
N THR A 238 10.12 -20.72 -17.23
CA THR A 238 10.82 -21.27 -18.38
C THR A 238 12.11 -20.48 -18.55
N LEU A 239 13.26 -21.13 -18.33
CA LEU A 239 14.55 -20.50 -18.58
C LEU A 239 14.80 -20.38 -20.09
N THR A 240 15.58 -19.39 -20.48
CA THR A 240 15.93 -19.20 -21.89
C THR A 240 16.60 -20.45 -22.48
N ASN A 241 16.25 -20.79 -23.72
CA ASN A 241 16.72 -22.00 -24.42
C ASN A 241 16.29 -23.34 -23.80
N THR A 242 15.34 -23.34 -22.86
CA THR A 242 14.70 -24.56 -22.36
C THR A 242 13.31 -24.74 -22.97
N ALA A 243 12.92 -25.98 -23.27
CA ALA A 243 11.64 -26.28 -23.93
C ALA A 243 10.51 -26.62 -22.96
N GLN A 244 10.83 -26.97 -21.71
CA GLN A 244 9.85 -27.39 -20.70
C GLN A 244 9.81 -26.38 -19.57
N PRO A 245 8.63 -25.84 -19.21
CA PRO A 245 8.49 -24.99 -18.04
C PRO A 245 8.78 -25.80 -16.78
N GLN A 246 9.51 -25.19 -15.84
CA GLN A 246 9.67 -25.70 -14.49
C GLN A 246 8.55 -25.12 -13.62
N THR A 247 7.74 -25.97 -13.00
CA THR A 247 6.81 -25.51 -11.97
C THR A 247 7.59 -25.01 -10.75
N LEU A 248 7.15 -23.90 -10.16
CA LEU A 248 7.70 -23.36 -8.91
C LEU A 248 6.76 -23.68 -7.74
N VAL A 249 5.46 -23.46 -7.95
CA VAL A 249 4.38 -23.84 -7.03
C VAL A 249 3.24 -24.43 -7.86
N SER A 250 2.75 -25.61 -7.47
CA SER A 250 1.77 -26.38 -8.23
C SER A 250 0.33 -26.20 -7.74
N ALA A 251 0.17 -25.84 -6.46
CA ALA A 251 -1.13 -25.58 -5.85
C ALA A 251 -1.00 -24.60 -4.69
N ILE A 252 -1.98 -23.71 -4.59
CA ILE A 252 -2.21 -22.82 -3.44
C ILE A 252 -3.68 -22.91 -3.05
N HIS A 253 -3.92 -23.14 -1.77
CA HIS A 253 -5.25 -23.20 -1.16
C HIS A 253 -5.46 -22.00 -0.25
N TYR A 254 -6.66 -21.44 -0.29
CA TYR A 254 -7.02 -20.21 0.40
C TYR A 254 -8.22 -20.43 1.31
N ASP A 255 -8.22 -19.74 2.45
CA ASP A 255 -9.38 -19.63 3.33
C ASP A 255 -10.42 -18.63 2.81
N ALA A 256 -11.51 -18.48 3.56
CA ALA A 256 -12.58 -17.54 3.22
C ALA A 256 -12.18 -16.04 3.36
N PHE A 257 -11.09 -15.74 4.06
CA PHE A 257 -10.49 -14.40 4.17
C PHE A 257 -9.43 -14.14 3.09
N ASN A 258 -9.35 -15.01 2.08
CA ASN A 258 -8.38 -14.97 0.99
C ASN A 258 -6.93 -15.25 1.44
N GLN A 259 -6.70 -15.72 2.67
CA GLN A 259 -5.39 -16.06 3.22
C GLN A 259 -4.94 -17.45 2.74
N VAL A 260 -3.65 -17.65 2.49
CA VAL A 260 -3.11 -18.95 2.06
C VAL A 260 -3.11 -19.91 3.25
N GLU A 261 -3.82 -21.04 3.16
CA GLU A 261 -3.80 -22.12 4.16
C GLU A 261 -2.74 -23.18 3.85
N GLN A 262 -2.48 -23.42 2.56
CA GLN A 262 -1.53 -24.41 2.09
C GLN A 262 -0.94 -24.03 0.73
N GLU A 263 0.34 -24.29 0.54
CA GLU A 263 0.98 -24.23 -0.78
C GLU A 263 1.98 -25.39 -0.96
N THR A 264 2.15 -25.84 -2.20
CA THR A 264 3.04 -26.96 -2.54
C THR A 264 4.07 -26.51 -3.57
N ALA A 265 5.32 -26.38 -3.13
CA ALA A 265 6.44 -26.07 -3.99
C ALA A 265 6.85 -27.30 -4.82
N GLU A 266 7.50 -27.09 -5.97
CA GLU A 266 7.86 -28.20 -6.85
C GLU A 266 8.99 -29.08 -6.29
N ASN A 267 9.78 -28.57 -5.35
CA ASN A 267 10.71 -29.42 -4.60
C ASN A 267 10.00 -30.37 -3.61
N GLY A 268 8.67 -30.46 -3.66
CA GLY A 268 7.82 -31.33 -2.85
C GLY A 268 7.60 -30.84 -1.42
N VAL A 269 8.07 -29.63 -1.08
CA VAL A 269 7.83 -29.02 0.21
C VAL A 269 6.41 -28.48 0.27
N VAL A 270 5.68 -28.87 1.32
CA VAL A 270 4.32 -28.38 1.62
C VAL A 270 4.40 -27.42 2.79
N SER A 271 3.98 -26.17 2.54
CA SER A 271 3.86 -25.16 3.58
C SER A 271 2.40 -25.05 4.02
N LEU A 272 2.15 -25.00 5.33
CA LEU A 272 0.83 -24.91 5.95
C LEU A 272 0.76 -23.70 6.88
N TYR A 273 -0.37 -22.99 6.85
CA TYR A 273 -0.63 -21.81 7.65
C TYR A 273 -1.95 -21.97 8.39
N SER A 274 -1.93 -21.75 9.69
CA SER A 274 -3.11 -21.81 10.56
C SER A 274 -3.46 -20.42 11.04
N TYR A 275 -4.75 -20.09 11.01
CA TYR A 275 -5.27 -18.79 11.41
C TYR A 275 -6.32 -18.94 12.52
N ASP A 276 -6.39 -17.95 13.40
CA ASP A 276 -7.49 -17.82 14.35
C ASP A 276 -8.78 -17.46 13.60
N GLN A 277 -9.85 -18.22 13.81
CA GLN A 277 -11.10 -18.05 13.07
C GLN A 277 -11.90 -16.80 13.47
N GLN A 278 -11.60 -16.18 14.62
CA GLN A 278 -12.32 -15.01 15.12
C GLN A 278 -11.72 -13.72 14.57
N ASP A 279 -10.39 -13.65 14.44
CA ASP A 279 -9.68 -12.41 14.08
C ASP A 279 -8.74 -12.51 12.86
N GLY A 280 -8.57 -13.71 12.29
CA GLY A 280 -7.76 -13.97 11.10
C GLY A 280 -6.25 -13.83 11.32
N ARG A 281 -5.77 -13.85 12.58
CA ARG A 281 -4.33 -13.80 12.89
C ARG A 281 -3.65 -15.15 12.66
N LEU A 282 -2.43 -15.13 12.15
CA LEU A 282 -1.63 -16.33 11.92
C LEU A 282 -1.21 -16.96 13.26
N THR A 283 -1.72 -18.13 13.61
CA THR A 283 -1.38 -18.83 14.85
C THR A 283 -0.25 -19.84 14.67
N GLY A 284 -0.06 -20.34 13.45
CA GLY A 284 0.99 -21.31 13.13
C GLY A 284 1.41 -21.26 11.67
N LEU A 285 2.69 -21.50 11.42
CA LEU A 285 3.29 -21.66 10.10
C LEU A 285 4.22 -22.87 10.14
N SER A 286 4.11 -23.77 9.16
CA SER A 286 4.97 -24.94 9.08
C SER A 286 5.34 -25.29 7.66
N ALA A 287 6.46 -26.00 7.50
CA ALA A 287 6.91 -26.52 6.21
C ALA A 287 7.44 -27.95 6.38
N ILE A 288 6.96 -28.86 5.55
CA ILE A 288 7.28 -30.30 5.59
C ILE A 288 7.83 -30.70 4.22
N SER A 289 8.97 -31.36 4.17
CA SER A 289 9.55 -31.89 2.93
C SER A 289 8.78 -33.10 2.40
N ALA A 290 9.07 -33.49 1.15
CA ALA A 290 8.43 -34.62 0.49
C ALA A 290 8.60 -35.97 1.23
N ASP A 291 9.68 -36.13 1.99
CA ASP A 291 9.96 -37.32 2.81
C ASP A 291 9.30 -37.28 4.21
N GLY A 292 8.56 -36.21 4.52
CA GLY A 292 7.88 -36.02 5.80
C GLY A 292 8.73 -35.33 6.87
N THR A 293 9.95 -34.88 6.56
CA THR A 293 10.78 -34.14 7.53
C THR A 293 10.19 -32.76 7.80
N LEU A 294 10.04 -32.41 9.08
CA LEU A 294 9.61 -31.08 9.50
C LEU A 294 10.78 -30.10 9.37
N LEU A 295 10.68 -29.15 8.43
CA LEU A 295 11.71 -28.15 8.16
C LEU A 295 11.54 -26.89 9.02
N GLN A 296 10.29 -26.47 9.23
CA GLN A 296 9.94 -25.27 9.98
C GLN A 296 8.62 -25.47 10.73
N GLN A 297 8.50 -24.94 11.95
CA GLN A 297 7.24 -24.88 12.70
C GLN A 297 7.24 -23.67 13.63
N LEU A 298 6.75 -22.52 13.16
CA LEU A 298 6.61 -21.30 13.95
C LEU A 298 5.20 -21.20 14.52
N ASN A 299 5.07 -21.19 15.84
CA ASN A 299 3.80 -21.00 16.54
C ASN A 299 3.79 -19.63 17.25
N TYR A 300 2.69 -18.90 17.10
CA TYR A 300 2.55 -17.52 17.57
C TYR A 300 1.57 -17.42 18.73
N SER A 301 1.87 -16.56 19.69
CA SER A 301 0.90 -16.12 20.70
C SER A 301 0.81 -14.61 20.72
N TYR A 302 -0.39 -14.10 20.99
CA TYR A 302 -0.71 -12.68 20.89
C TYR A 302 -1.29 -12.17 22.21
N ASP A 303 -1.10 -10.88 22.47
CA ASP A 303 -1.96 -10.14 23.37
C ASP A 303 -3.33 -9.82 22.69
N PRO A 304 -4.32 -9.27 23.41
CA PRO A 304 -5.63 -8.98 22.82
C PRO A 304 -5.61 -8.00 21.64
N VAL A 305 -4.69 -7.02 21.62
CA VAL A 305 -4.59 -6.03 20.53
C VAL A 305 -3.83 -6.58 19.32
N GLY A 306 -3.12 -7.69 19.50
CA GLY A 306 -2.46 -8.46 18.47
C GLY A 306 -0.96 -8.29 18.42
N ASN A 307 -0.33 -7.83 19.50
CA ASN A 307 1.13 -7.86 19.60
C ASN A 307 1.60 -9.28 19.87
N ILE A 308 2.59 -9.75 19.09
CA ILE A 308 3.21 -11.07 19.29
C ILE A 308 3.96 -11.11 20.63
N LEU A 309 3.50 -11.92 21.57
CA LEU A 309 4.17 -12.14 22.86
C LEU A 309 5.22 -13.24 22.82
N LEU A 310 5.06 -14.17 21.87
CA LEU A 310 5.90 -15.35 21.77
C LEU A 310 5.93 -15.90 20.34
N VAL A 311 7.11 -16.34 19.91
CA VAL A 311 7.30 -17.19 18.73
C VAL A 311 8.05 -18.44 19.16
N ASN A 312 7.46 -19.63 18.96
CA ASN A 312 8.09 -20.92 19.22
C ASN A 312 8.43 -21.62 17.90
N ASP A 313 9.71 -21.86 17.62
CA ASP A 313 10.18 -22.66 16.50
C ASP A 313 10.28 -24.14 16.88
N ALA A 314 9.15 -24.84 16.86
CA ALA A 314 9.03 -26.22 17.30
C ALA A 314 9.65 -27.26 16.33
N SER A 315 10.27 -26.84 15.22
CA SER A 315 11.12 -27.73 14.40
C SER A 315 12.52 -27.89 14.97
N GLN A 316 12.87 -27.08 15.98
CA GLN A 316 14.19 -27.08 16.61
C GLN A 316 14.12 -27.75 17.99
N PRO A 317 15.14 -28.53 18.37
CA PRO A 317 15.17 -29.16 19.68
C PRO A 317 15.61 -28.17 20.77
N ASP A 318 15.17 -28.42 21.99
CA ASP A 318 15.79 -27.86 23.19
C ASP A 318 17.25 -28.29 23.28
N ARG A 319 18.12 -27.37 23.73
CA ARG A 319 19.56 -27.64 23.87
C ARG A 319 20.01 -27.36 25.29
N TYR A 320 20.95 -28.15 25.78
CA TYR A 320 21.58 -27.96 27.08
C TYR A 320 23.06 -27.67 26.88
N CYS A 321 23.47 -26.45 27.18
CA CYS A 321 24.83 -25.96 26.97
C CYS A 321 25.28 -25.16 28.18
N ASP A 322 26.45 -25.47 28.75
CA ASP A 322 26.98 -24.85 29.98
C ASP A 322 25.97 -24.80 31.14
N ASN A 323 25.22 -25.89 31.34
CA ASN A 323 24.15 -26.00 32.33
C ASN A 323 23.00 -24.98 32.14
N GLN A 324 22.84 -24.40 30.95
CA GLN A 324 21.69 -23.59 30.57
C GLN A 324 20.80 -24.35 29.58
N LEU A 325 19.49 -24.26 29.80
CA LEU A 325 18.47 -24.67 28.83
C LEU A 325 18.32 -23.55 27.79
N ILE A 326 18.48 -23.91 26.52
CA ILE A 326 18.28 -23.05 25.36
C ILE A 326 17.06 -23.58 24.61
N GLU A 327 15.94 -22.87 24.78
CA GLU A 327 14.68 -23.18 24.09
C GLU A 327 14.64 -22.45 22.73
N PRO A 328 14.00 -23.02 21.70
CA PRO A 328 13.74 -22.32 20.43
C PRO A 328 12.57 -21.34 20.54
N ILE A 329 12.47 -20.63 21.66
CA ILE A 329 11.36 -19.75 22.00
C ILE A 329 11.87 -18.32 22.11
N SER A 330 11.31 -17.42 21.31
CA SER A 330 11.48 -15.99 21.47
C SER A 330 10.30 -15.40 22.24
N ARG A 331 10.57 -14.51 23.19
CA ARG A 331 9.55 -13.87 24.05
C ARG A 331 9.67 -12.36 23.96
N PHE A 332 8.54 -11.67 24.03
CA PHE A 332 8.47 -10.23 23.81
C PHE A 332 7.57 -9.56 24.84
N ALA A 333 7.94 -8.34 25.24
CA ALA A 333 7.14 -7.47 26.09
C ALA A 333 7.05 -6.07 25.47
N TYR A 334 5.92 -5.41 25.71
CA TYR A 334 5.61 -4.10 25.14
C TYR A 334 5.18 -3.13 26.23
N ASP A 335 5.44 -1.85 26.01
CA ASP A 335 4.84 -0.78 26.82
C ASP A 335 3.37 -0.51 26.42
N THR A 336 2.71 0.44 27.08
CA THR A 336 1.32 0.79 26.77
C THR A 336 1.12 1.51 25.44
N LEU A 337 2.19 1.90 24.76
CA LEU A 337 2.17 2.45 23.39
C LEU A 337 2.48 1.37 22.35
N TYR A 338 2.65 0.11 22.79
CA TYR A 338 3.01 -1.04 21.98
C TYR A 338 4.40 -0.96 21.35
N GLN A 339 5.31 -0.20 21.98
CA GLN A 339 6.73 -0.23 21.63
C GLN A 339 7.37 -1.45 22.29
N LEU A 340 8.26 -2.15 21.58
CA LEU A 340 8.96 -3.32 22.09
C LEU A 340 9.95 -2.91 23.19
N ILE A 341 9.75 -3.35 24.43
CA ILE A 341 10.63 -2.99 25.57
C ILE A 341 11.55 -4.12 26.01
N GLU A 342 11.20 -5.37 25.69
CA GLU A 342 12.04 -6.53 25.95
C GLU A 342 11.86 -7.59 24.88
N ALA A 343 12.97 -8.24 24.49
CA ALA A 343 12.97 -9.40 23.62
C ALA A 343 14.01 -10.42 24.08
N SER A 344 13.62 -11.68 24.28
CA SER A 344 14.54 -12.78 24.52
C SER A 344 14.51 -13.79 23.37
N GLY A 345 15.59 -14.55 23.21
CA GLY A 345 15.65 -15.62 22.22
C GLY A 345 17.02 -16.30 22.20
N ARG A 346 17.41 -16.80 21.04
CA ARG A 346 18.71 -17.47 20.80
C ARG A 346 19.56 -16.72 19.79
N GLU A 347 20.85 -16.75 19.98
CA GLU A 347 21.86 -16.14 19.11
C GLU A 347 23.06 -17.05 18.92
N VAL A 348 23.95 -16.69 18.01
CA VAL A 348 25.26 -17.33 17.89
C VAL A 348 26.08 -17.11 19.16
N ARG A 349 26.68 -18.18 19.67
CA ARG A 349 27.50 -18.13 20.89
C ARG A 349 28.86 -17.45 20.66
N ASN A 350 29.49 -17.76 19.53
CA ASN A 350 30.88 -17.37 19.25
C ASN A 350 30.92 -16.27 18.18
N GLY A 351 31.43 -15.10 18.57
CA GLY A 351 31.60 -13.95 17.69
C GLY A 351 30.49 -12.91 17.83
N ALA A 352 30.76 -11.67 17.46
CA ALA A 352 29.80 -10.58 17.58
C ALA A 352 28.72 -10.62 16.48
N SER A 353 27.47 -10.43 16.86
CA SER A 353 26.28 -10.38 15.99
C SER A 353 25.56 -9.02 15.99
N HIS A 354 26.17 -7.99 16.60
CA HIS A 354 25.47 -6.76 17.01
C HIS A 354 25.85 -5.47 16.25
N GLY A 355 26.59 -5.61 15.15
CA GLY A 355 27.06 -4.50 14.34
C GLY A 355 26.58 -4.53 12.88
N PRO A 356 27.21 -3.71 12.01
CA PRO A 356 26.94 -3.71 10.57
C PRO A 356 27.42 -4.97 9.85
N ALA A 357 28.27 -5.80 10.46
CA ALA A 357 28.71 -7.08 9.89
C ALA A 357 27.71 -8.22 10.20
N LEU A 358 27.66 -9.23 9.33
CA LEU A 358 26.98 -10.49 9.65
C LEU A 358 27.78 -11.26 10.71
N PRO A 359 27.11 -12.07 11.56
CA PRO A 359 27.81 -13.00 12.42
C PRO A 359 28.60 -14.02 11.61
N GLY A 360 29.58 -14.67 12.26
CA GLY A 360 30.34 -15.75 11.64
C GLY A 360 29.44 -16.89 11.16
N LEU A 361 29.66 -17.33 9.91
CA LEU A 361 28.87 -18.39 9.28
C LEU A 361 29.09 -19.74 10.01
N GLN A 362 27.99 -20.34 10.46
CA GLN A 362 27.99 -21.69 11.03
C GLN A 362 27.79 -22.75 9.94
N SER A 363 28.22 -23.98 10.19
CA SER A 363 28.09 -25.10 9.24
C SER A 363 26.79 -25.90 9.44
N LEU A 364 26.19 -26.35 8.34
CA LEU A 364 25.09 -27.32 8.33
C LEU A 364 25.57 -28.69 7.78
N PRO A 365 25.12 -29.83 8.37
CA PRO A 365 24.31 -29.92 9.59
C PRO A 365 25.10 -29.41 10.81
N THR A 366 24.39 -28.92 11.82
CA THR A 366 25.00 -28.40 13.06
C THR A 366 25.81 -29.51 13.73
N ILE A 367 27.14 -29.36 13.74
CA ILE A 367 28.08 -30.35 14.30
C ILE A 367 28.13 -30.23 15.83
N ASP A 368 28.11 -29.00 16.34
CA ASP A 368 28.09 -28.69 17.77
C ASP A 368 26.75 -28.04 18.14
N PRO A 369 25.87 -28.72 18.91
CA PRO A 369 24.59 -28.16 19.34
C PRO A 369 24.77 -26.91 20.21
N CYS A 370 25.94 -26.68 20.81
CA CYS A 370 26.24 -25.53 21.64
C CYS A 370 26.78 -24.30 20.89
N GLN A 371 26.58 -24.23 19.58
CA GLN A 371 26.86 -23.03 18.77
C GLN A 371 25.91 -21.85 19.04
N VAL A 372 24.89 -22.04 19.87
CA VAL A 372 23.93 -21.01 20.27
C VAL A 372 23.97 -20.73 21.77
N SER A 373 23.52 -19.54 22.15
CA SER A 373 23.28 -19.08 23.53
C SER A 373 21.95 -18.35 23.63
N ASN A 374 21.40 -18.27 24.84
CA ASN A 374 20.26 -17.39 25.11
C ASN A 374 20.70 -15.93 25.08
N TYR A 375 19.78 -15.04 24.70
CA TYR A 375 19.93 -13.61 24.88
C TYR A 375 18.64 -12.95 25.39
N THR A 376 18.81 -11.78 25.99
CA THR A 376 17.76 -10.80 26.29
C THR A 376 18.22 -9.41 25.83
N GLN A 377 17.35 -8.69 25.13
CA GLN A 377 17.52 -7.28 24.78
C GLN A 377 16.43 -6.47 25.48
N SER A 378 16.81 -5.42 26.18
CA SER A 378 15.89 -4.44 26.78
C SER A 378 16.07 -3.08 26.12
N TYR A 379 14.96 -2.40 25.81
CA TYR A 379 14.94 -1.15 25.05
C TYR A 379 14.30 -0.03 25.88
N SER A 380 14.86 1.18 25.81
CA SER A 380 14.24 2.37 26.39
C SER A 380 14.10 3.48 25.34
N TYR A 381 12.98 4.20 25.41
CA TYR A 381 12.62 5.24 24.44
C TYR A 381 12.33 6.57 25.13
N ASP A 382 12.56 7.66 24.41
CA ASP A 382 12.07 8.98 24.83
C ASP A 382 10.57 9.18 24.53
N ALA A 383 10.05 10.37 24.83
CA ALA A 383 8.64 10.69 24.64
C ALA A 383 8.19 10.77 23.16
N ALA A 384 9.13 10.85 22.22
CA ALA A 384 8.90 10.91 20.78
C ALA A 384 9.23 9.57 20.08
N GLY A 385 9.56 8.54 20.85
CA GLY A 385 9.87 7.20 20.33
C GLY A 385 11.30 7.03 19.82
N ASN A 386 12.23 7.93 20.14
CA ASN A 386 13.65 7.68 19.84
C ASN A 386 14.21 6.66 20.82
N LEU A 387 14.89 5.62 20.32
CA LEU A 387 15.71 4.72 21.15
C LEU A 387 16.77 5.55 21.89
N LEU A 388 16.80 5.42 23.21
CA LEU A 388 17.79 6.00 24.13
C LEU A 388 18.86 4.99 24.52
N GLN A 389 18.45 3.76 24.84
CA GLN A 389 19.35 2.70 25.22
C GLN A 389 18.82 1.35 24.77
N MET A 390 19.73 0.49 24.31
CA MET A 390 19.51 -0.93 24.17
C MET A 390 20.56 -1.69 24.99
N ARG A 391 20.12 -2.47 25.96
CA ARG A 391 20.97 -3.36 26.76
C ARG A 391 20.81 -4.77 26.24
N HIS A 392 21.93 -5.42 25.94
CA HIS A 392 21.97 -6.80 25.48
C HIS A 392 22.70 -7.67 26.50
N GLU A 393 22.05 -8.75 26.92
CA GLU A 393 22.57 -9.76 27.83
C GLU A 393 22.53 -11.10 27.11
N GLY A 394 23.69 -11.71 26.86
CA GLY A 394 23.79 -12.91 26.03
C GLY A 394 25.18 -13.53 26.12
N ALA A 395 25.67 -14.11 25.02
CA ALA A 395 27.06 -14.57 24.98
C ALA A 395 28.05 -13.40 25.11
N HIS A 396 27.70 -12.24 24.55
CA HIS A 396 28.51 -11.04 24.56
C HIS A 396 27.69 -9.84 25.06
N ASN A 397 27.74 -9.58 26.36
CA ASN A 397 27.02 -8.46 26.96
C ASN A 397 27.53 -7.11 26.45
N PHE A 398 26.63 -6.23 26.05
CA PHE A 398 26.95 -4.84 25.74
C PHE A 398 25.74 -3.93 25.96
N THR A 399 25.98 -2.64 25.99
CA THR A 399 24.92 -1.63 26.03
C THR A 399 25.22 -0.60 24.95
N ARG A 400 24.22 -0.27 24.15
CA ARG A 400 24.28 0.81 23.17
C ARG A 400 23.44 1.96 23.68
N ASN A 401 24.09 3.08 23.98
CA ASN A 401 23.43 4.34 24.25
C ASN A 401 23.30 5.15 22.96
N MET A 402 22.23 5.92 22.85
CA MET A 402 21.99 6.85 21.75
C MET A 402 21.84 8.26 22.30
N HIS A 403 22.56 9.21 21.71
CA HIS A 403 22.32 10.63 21.91
C HIS A 403 21.22 11.09 20.96
N VAL A 404 20.18 11.73 21.48
CA VAL A 404 19.09 12.32 20.69
C VAL A 404 19.25 13.83 20.73
N ALA A 405 19.16 14.48 19.57
CA ALA A 405 19.27 15.92 19.47
C ALA A 405 18.18 16.62 20.30
N PRO A 406 18.50 17.72 21.01
CA PRO A 406 17.54 18.42 21.86
C PRO A 406 16.40 19.10 21.08
N ASP A 407 16.58 19.33 19.79
CA ASP A 407 15.70 20.13 18.92
C ASP A 407 15.11 19.36 17.72
N SER A 408 15.51 18.10 17.52
CA SER A 408 15.06 17.22 16.43
C SER A 408 15.10 15.75 16.86
N ASN A 409 14.61 14.83 16.05
CA ASN A 409 14.67 13.36 16.27
C ASN A 409 15.95 12.73 15.70
N ARG A 410 16.90 13.55 15.23
CA ARG A 410 18.24 13.11 14.83
C ARG A 410 18.94 12.48 16.02
N SER A 411 19.58 11.35 15.80
CA SER A 411 20.14 10.56 16.90
C SER A 411 21.30 9.68 16.45
N LEU A 412 22.34 9.60 17.29
CA LEU A 412 23.63 8.98 16.99
C LEU A 412 24.07 8.07 18.15
N PRO A 413 24.83 7.01 17.87
CA PRO A 413 25.38 6.17 18.94
C PRO A 413 26.41 6.93 19.78
N ASP A 414 26.58 6.48 21.02
CA ASP A 414 27.58 6.98 21.96
C ASP A 414 28.95 6.34 21.67
N ASP A 415 29.84 7.06 20.96
CA ASP A 415 31.13 6.56 20.47
C ASP A 415 32.36 7.21 21.16
N ASP A 416 32.28 7.45 22.48
CA ASP A 416 33.36 8.01 23.34
C ASP A 416 33.85 9.44 23.00
N GLY A 417 33.07 10.22 22.24
CA GLY A 417 33.36 11.62 21.90
C GLY A 417 32.10 12.51 21.94
N ASP A 418 32.28 13.84 21.93
CA ASP A 418 31.17 14.78 21.85
C ASP A 418 30.41 14.57 20.52
N VAL A 419 29.10 14.33 20.62
CA VAL A 419 28.23 14.16 19.45
C VAL A 419 27.89 15.52 18.86
N ASP A 420 28.33 15.76 17.62
CA ASP A 420 27.96 16.94 16.85
C ASP A 420 26.92 16.60 15.76
N PHE A 421 25.65 16.87 16.06
CA PHE A 421 24.55 16.68 15.12
C PHE A 421 24.64 17.59 13.88
N ALA A 422 25.27 18.76 14.00
CA ALA A 422 25.34 19.73 12.91
C ALA A 422 26.26 19.28 11.77
N THR A 423 27.29 18.49 12.08
CA THR A 423 28.22 17.92 11.10
C THR A 423 27.92 16.47 10.73
N SER A 424 27.09 15.79 11.52
CA SER A 424 26.70 14.39 11.27
C SER A 424 25.51 14.23 10.34
N PHE A 425 24.70 15.28 10.16
CA PHE A 425 23.54 15.29 9.27
C PHE A 425 23.59 16.49 8.34
N ASP A 426 23.10 16.35 7.11
CA ASP A 426 22.93 17.50 6.23
C ASP A 426 21.71 18.35 6.61
N ALA A 427 21.51 19.44 5.88
CA ALA A 427 20.40 20.37 6.12
C ALA A 427 19.01 19.75 5.91
N ASN A 428 18.91 18.61 5.21
CA ASN A 428 17.68 17.84 5.05
C ASN A 428 17.63 16.62 5.98
N GLY A 429 18.55 16.48 6.93
CA GLY A 429 18.53 15.40 7.91
C GLY A 429 19.05 14.06 7.42
N ASN A 430 19.74 14.02 6.28
CA ASN A 430 20.38 12.79 5.85
C ASN A 430 21.69 12.56 6.61
N LEU A 431 21.93 11.35 7.10
CA LEU A 431 23.17 11.00 7.81
C LEU A 431 24.39 11.12 6.88
N LEU A 432 25.45 11.80 7.31
CA LEU A 432 26.66 12.04 6.53
C LEU A 432 27.78 11.04 6.80
N GLN A 433 27.68 10.27 7.88
CA GLN A 433 28.68 9.28 8.26
C GLN A 433 27.99 8.07 8.91
N LEU A 434 28.11 6.89 8.30
CA LEU A 434 27.43 5.67 8.76
C LEU A 434 28.02 5.15 10.06
N VAL A 435 29.35 5.08 10.08
CA VAL A 435 30.24 4.84 11.22
C VAL A 435 31.50 5.66 10.98
N ARG A 436 32.31 5.89 12.02
CA ARG A 436 33.55 6.66 11.90
C ARG A 436 34.43 6.13 10.75
N GLY A 437 34.76 7.00 9.81
CA GLY A 437 35.52 6.69 8.59
C GLY A 437 34.70 6.30 7.36
N GLN A 438 33.39 6.06 7.49
CA GLN A 438 32.51 5.70 6.36
C GLN A 438 31.54 6.84 6.02
N ALA A 439 31.98 7.74 5.14
CA ALA A 439 31.18 8.89 4.69
C ALA A 439 30.04 8.45 3.75
N LEU A 440 28.90 9.12 3.89
CA LEU A 440 27.71 8.96 3.05
C LEU A 440 27.53 10.22 2.19
N ARG A 441 27.16 10.03 0.92
CA ARG A 441 26.79 11.13 0.01
C ARG A 441 25.39 10.90 -0.53
N TRP A 442 24.64 11.99 -0.63
CA TRP A 442 23.23 11.99 -1.04
C TRP A 442 23.09 12.82 -2.31
N ASN A 443 22.29 12.35 -3.27
CA ASN A 443 22.02 13.11 -4.49
C ASN A 443 21.00 14.23 -4.23
N ALA A 444 20.68 15.01 -5.27
CA ALA A 444 19.70 16.11 -5.24
C ALA A 444 18.30 15.69 -4.74
N ARG A 445 17.94 14.41 -4.85
CA ARG A 445 16.62 13.85 -4.48
C ARG A 445 16.55 13.28 -3.07
N ASN A 446 17.58 13.49 -2.26
CA ASN A 446 17.74 12.86 -0.94
C ASN A 446 17.83 11.33 -1.01
N GLU A 447 18.39 10.79 -2.09
CA GLU A 447 18.68 9.36 -2.22
C GLU A 447 20.17 9.10 -1.94
N LEU A 448 20.49 8.01 -1.26
CA LEU A 448 21.86 7.66 -0.94
C LEU A 448 22.62 7.34 -2.23
N GLN A 449 23.59 8.17 -2.60
CA GLN A 449 24.34 8.04 -3.84
C GLN A 449 25.62 7.23 -3.67
N LEU A 450 26.32 7.41 -2.55
CA LEU A 450 27.63 6.77 -2.33
C LEU A 450 27.91 6.53 -0.86
N ILE A 451 28.50 5.37 -0.56
CA ILE A 451 29.14 5.04 0.72
C ILE A 451 30.64 4.86 0.46
N THR A 452 31.47 5.61 1.18
CA THR A 452 32.91 5.31 1.26
C THR A 452 33.10 4.16 2.25
N THR A 453 33.57 3.00 1.79
CA THR A 453 33.71 1.80 2.62
C THR A 453 35.08 1.72 3.28
N VAL A 454 36.15 2.12 2.57
CA VAL A 454 37.52 2.22 3.08
C VAL A 454 38.18 3.49 2.57
N VAL A 455 38.64 4.34 3.49
CA VAL A 455 39.42 5.54 3.16
C VAL A 455 40.88 5.15 2.94
N ARG A 456 41.47 5.63 1.84
CA ARG A 456 42.88 5.42 1.50
C ARG A 456 43.59 6.76 1.39
N ALA A 457 44.85 6.80 1.81
CA ALA A 457 45.62 8.06 1.89
C ALA A 457 46.13 8.54 0.53
N GLU A 458 46.58 7.60 -0.32
CA GLU A 458 47.22 7.92 -1.61
C GLU A 458 46.47 7.34 -2.82
N ASP A 459 45.59 6.37 -2.60
CA ASP A 459 44.76 5.72 -3.64
C ASP A 459 43.30 6.22 -3.57
N PRO A 460 42.50 6.04 -4.64
CA PRO A 460 41.06 6.23 -4.56
C PRO A 460 40.43 5.36 -3.47
N ASN A 461 39.43 5.89 -2.76
CA ASN A 461 38.72 5.14 -1.73
C ASN A 461 37.98 3.92 -2.30
N ASP A 462 37.81 2.90 -1.46
CA ASP A 462 36.84 1.83 -1.75
C ASP A 462 35.43 2.40 -1.48
N SER A 463 34.46 2.06 -2.32
CA SER A 463 33.12 2.64 -2.25
C SER A 463 32.02 1.74 -2.80
N GLU A 464 30.78 2.03 -2.41
CA GLU A 464 29.56 1.51 -3.03
C GLU A 464 28.74 2.69 -3.55
N THR A 465 28.42 2.69 -4.84
CA THR A 465 27.64 3.73 -5.54
C THR A 465 26.30 3.18 -5.97
N TYR A 466 25.25 3.98 -5.83
CA TYR A 466 23.89 3.61 -6.20
C TYR A 466 23.32 4.59 -7.22
N ILE A 467 22.60 4.06 -8.20
CA ILE A 467 21.92 4.84 -9.24
C ILE A 467 20.44 4.45 -9.28
N TYR A 468 19.58 5.45 -9.30
CA TYR A 468 18.12 5.33 -9.23
C TYR A 468 17.47 5.83 -10.52
N ASP A 469 16.30 5.30 -10.85
CA ASP A 469 15.46 5.82 -11.92
C ASP A 469 14.72 7.11 -11.52
N GLY A 470 13.93 7.64 -12.45
CA GLY A 470 13.14 8.84 -12.23
C GLY A 470 12.10 8.74 -11.10
N GLN A 471 11.76 7.52 -10.67
CA GLN A 471 10.81 7.22 -9.60
C GLN A 471 11.50 6.92 -8.26
N GLY A 472 12.83 6.99 -8.21
CA GLY A 472 13.63 6.74 -7.01
C GLY A 472 13.85 5.25 -6.69
N LYS A 473 13.62 4.34 -7.66
CA LYS A 473 13.96 2.92 -7.49
C LYS A 473 15.40 2.66 -7.91
N ARG A 474 16.14 1.92 -7.09
CA ARG A 474 17.54 1.58 -7.36
C ARG A 474 17.63 0.65 -8.56
N CYS A 475 18.30 1.09 -9.62
CA CYS A 475 18.51 0.30 -10.83
C CYS A 475 19.95 -0.20 -10.97
N ARG A 476 20.93 0.44 -10.32
CA ARG A 476 22.33 -0.02 -10.32
C ARG A 476 22.97 0.10 -8.94
N LYS A 477 23.84 -0.84 -8.62
CA LYS A 477 24.77 -0.80 -7.48
C LYS A 477 26.16 -1.17 -7.96
N ILE A 478 27.15 -0.32 -7.70
CA ILE A 478 28.53 -0.51 -8.15
C ILE A 478 29.43 -0.49 -6.92
N THR A 479 30.15 -1.59 -6.68
CA THR A 479 31.15 -1.69 -5.63
C THR A 479 32.54 -1.56 -6.27
N SER A 480 33.33 -0.61 -5.77
CA SER A 480 34.70 -0.34 -6.21
C SER A 480 35.66 -0.61 -5.07
N ALA A 481 36.66 -1.46 -5.30
CA ALA A 481 37.71 -1.77 -4.32
C ALA A 481 39.09 -1.72 -4.97
N GLN A 482 40.05 -1.09 -4.30
CA GLN A 482 41.44 -1.06 -4.78
C GLN A 482 42.20 -2.33 -4.38
N ALA A 483 42.75 -3.01 -5.38
CA ALA A 483 43.73 -4.08 -5.25
C ALA A 483 45.08 -3.63 -5.81
N HIS A 484 46.17 -4.38 -5.54
CA HIS A 484 47.52 -3.99 -5.99
C HIS A 484 47.54 -3.69 -7.51
N ASN A 485 47.72 -2.41 -7.85
CA ASN A 485 47.75 -1.83 -9.21
C ASN A 485 46.49 -1.98 -10.07
N ARG A 486 45.31 -2.28 -9.50
CA ARG A 486 44.03 -2.26 -10.26
C ARG A 486 42.82 -1.99 -9.38
N THR A 487 41.81 -1.33 -9.94
CA THR A 487 40.47 -1.22 -9.33
C THR A 487 39.63 -2.43 -9.71
N LEU A 488 39.07 -3.11 -8.71
CA LEU A 488 38.08 -4.17 -8.87
C LEU A 488 36.69 -3.55 -8.84
N LEU A 489 35.86 -3.87 -9.84
CA LEU A 489 34.48 -3.39 -9.96
C LEU A 489 33.52 -4.59 -9.96
N ASP A 490 32.62 -4.61 -8.99
CA ASP A 490 31.44 -5.46 -8.98
C ASP A 490 30.21 -4.59 -9.26
N GLU A 491 29.29 -5.06 -10.10
CA GLU A 491 28.07 -4.33 -10.45
C GLU A 491 26.83 -5.22 -10.35
N VAL A 492 25.74 -4.64 -9.87
CA VAL A 492 24.40 -5.24 -9.88
C VAL A 492 23.46 -4.32 -10.63
N ARG A 493 22.75 -4.86 -11.62
CA ARG A 493 21.67 -4.17 -12.34
C ARG A 493 20.35 -4.81 -11.96
N TYR A 494 19.40 -3.99 -11.50
CA TYR A 494 18.08 -4.42 -11.09
C TYR A 494 17.10 -4.13 -12.22
N LEU A 495 16.46 -5.19 -12.72
CA LEU A 495 15.45 -5.16 -13.77
C LEU A 495 14.21 -5.92 -13.24
N PRO A 496 13.02 -5.72 -13.83
CA PRO A 496 11.86 -6.48 -13.38
C PRO A 496 12.10 -7.98 -13.54
N GLY A 497 11.96 -8.72 -12.43
CA GLY A 497 12.15 -10.18 -12.38
C GLY A 497 13.59 -10.69 -12.51
N LEU A 498 14.59 -9.80 -12.63
CA LEU A 498 15.97 -10.18 -12.92
C LEU A 498 17.00 -9.24 -12.27
N GLU A 499 18.03 -9.82 -11.66
CA GLU A 499 19.26 -9.09 -11.33
C GLU A 499 20.39 -9.60 -12.21
N ILE A 500 21.17 -8.69 -12.82
CA ILE A 500 22.41 -9.05 -13.53
C ILE A 500 23.57 -8.62 -12.65
N ARG A 501 24.37 -9.59 -12.21
CA ARG A 501 25.50 -9.40 -11.29
C ARG A 501 26.79 -9.72 -12.02
N THR A 502 27.63 -8.71 -12.21
CA THR A 502 28.97 -8.85 -12.79
C THR A 502 30.02 -8.61 -11.72
N ARG A 503 31.09 -9.41 -11.71
CA ARG A 503 32.20 -9.25 -10.78
C ARG A 503 33.53 -9.01 -11.49
N ALA A 504 34.46 -8.42 -10.75
CA ALA A 504 35.80 -8.12 -11.24
C ALA A 504 36.63 -9.35 -11.65
N ASP A 505 36.26 -10.55 -11.19
CA ASP A 505 36.91 -11.82 -11.54
C ASP A 505 36.35 -12.47 -12.82
N GLY A 506 35.37 -11.83 -13.47
CA GLY A 506 34.73 -12.31 -14.69
C GLY A 506 33.46 -13.16 -14.46
N GLU A 507 32.99 -13.29 -13.22
CA GLU A 507 31.67 -13.87 -12.94
C GLU A 507 30.56 -12.99 -13.52
N ILE A 508 29.66 -13.61 -14.29
CA ILE A 508 28.41 -13.01 -14.77
C ILE A 508 27.27 -13.92 -14.35
N LEU A 509 26.47 -13.44 -13.41
CA LEU A 509 25.38 -14.16 -12.77
C LEU A 509 24.05 -13.44 -13.00
N HIS A 510 23.10 -14.13 -13.61
CA HIS A 510 21.69 -13.75 -13.67
C HIS A 510 20.96 -14.36 -12.48
N VAL A 511 20.33 -13.52 -11.66
CA VAL A 511 19.47 -13.95 -10.57
C VAL A 511 18.02 -13.69 -10.99
N ILE A 512 17.37 -14.73 -11.49
CA ILE A 512 15.94 -14.67 -11.82
C ILE A 512 15.16 -14.70 -10.52
N THR A 513 14.26 -13.74 -10.32
CA THR A 513 13.43 -13.63 -9.11
C THR A 513 11.97 -13.85 -9.46
N ALA A 514 11.36 -14.85 -8.84
CA ALA A 514 9.95 -15.21 -9.03
C ALA A 514 9.23 -15.33 -7.69
N GLN A 515 7.95 -14.95 -7.65
CA GLN A 515 7.10 -15.17 -6.49
C GLN A 515 6.33 -16.48 -6.65
N ALA A 516 6.35 -17.33 -5.63
CA ALA A 516 5.70 -18.65 -5.64
C ALA A 516 4.81 -18.78 -4.39
N GLY A 517 3.63 -18.15 -4.44
CA GLY A 517 2.74 -18.05 -3.28
C GLY A 517 3.29 -17.11 -2.21
N ARG A 518 3.33 -17.54 -0.94
CA ARG A 518 3.93 -16.75 0.15
C ARG A 518 5.46 -16.74 0.12
N ASN A 519 6.06 -17.72 -0.55
CA ASN A 519 7.52 -17.85 -0.66
C ASN A 519 8.04 -17.17 -1.93
N SER A 520 9.31 -16.75 -1.89
CA SER A 520 10.02 -16.27 -3.07
C SER A 520 11.01 -17.33 -3.55
N VAL A 521 11.21 -17.38 -4.87
CA VAL A 521 12.14 -18.29 -5.52
C VAL A 521 13.17 -17.47 -6.28
N ARG A 522 14.44 -17.82 -6.10
CA ARG A 522 15.55 -17.26 -6.86
C ARG A 522 16.23 -18.37 -7.65
N VAL A 523 16.50 -18.14 -8.93
CA VAL A 523 17.29 -19.06 -9.75
C VAL A 523 18.61 -18.40 -10.10
N LEU A 524 19.71 -19.07 -9.78
CA LEU A 524 21.07 -18.61 -10.04
C LEU A 524 21.56 -19.20 -11.38
N HIS A 525 21.59 -18.38 -12.42
CA HIS A 525 22.07 -18.74 -13.75
C HIS A 525 23.38 -18.01 -14.05
N TRP A 526 24.47 -18.74 -14.13
CA TRP A 526 25.77 -18.20 -14.55
C TRP A 526 25.90 -18.27 -16.07
N GLU A 527 26.11 -17.11 -16.67
CA GLU A 527 26.60 -16.99 -18.05
C GLU A 527 28.11 -17.24 -18.10
N ALA A 528 28.86 -16.73 -17.11
CA ALA A 528 30.30 -16.88 -17.02
C ALA A 528 30.78 -16.97 -15.56
N GLY A 529 31.97 -17.57 -15.34
CA GLY A 529 32.64 -17.60 -14.03
C GLY A 529 31.94 -18.41 -12.93
N LYS A 530 31.08 -19.38 -13.30
CA LYS A 530 30.36 -20.23 -12.34
C LYS A 530 31.31 -20.91 -11.34
N PRO A 531 31.05 -20.82 -10.02
CA PRO A 531 31.78 -21.60 -9.03
C PRO A 531 31.69 -23.10 -9.30
N GLY A 532 32.81 -23.83 -9.13
CA GLY A 532 32.85 -25.28 -9.35
C GLY A 532 31.93 -26.07 -8.40
N ALA A 533 31.67 -25.53 -7.20
CA ALA A 533 30.89 -26.19 -6.15
C ALA A 533 29.36 -26.03 -6.28
N ILE A 534 28.87 -25.24 -7.24
CA ILE A 534 27.44 -24.98 -7.42
C ILE A 534 27.03 -25.40 -8.84
N ALA A 535 25.90 -26.11 -8.98
CA ALA A 535 25.33 -26.41 -10.28
C ALA A 535 24.82 -25.12 -10.95
N ASN A 536 24.82 -25.06 -12.28
CA ASN A 536 24.14 -23.95 -12.95
C ASN A 536 22.63 -24.06 -12.74
N ASP A 537 21.90 -22.97 -12.91
CA ASP A 537 20.44 -22.91 -12.79
C ASP A 537 19.93 -23.39 -11.42
N GLN A 538 20.72 -23.16 -10.37
CA GLN A 538 20.35 -23.57 -9.01
C GLN A 538 19.09 -22.80 -8.57
N VAL A 539 18.03 -23.54 -8.24
CA VAL A 539 16.80 -22.98 -7.68
C VAL A 539 16.93 -22.90 -6.17
N ARG A 540 16.54 -21.75 -5.60
CA ARG A 540 16.58 -21.46 -4.17
C ARG A 540 15.20 -20.98 -3.72
N TYR A 541 14.49 -21.83 -2.99
CA TYR A 541 13.22 -21.52 -2.36
C TYR A 541 13.48 -20.85 -1.01
N SER A 542 13.00 -19.62 -0.83
CA SER A 542 13.09 -18.91 0.44
C SER A 542 11.82 -19.07 1.24
N LEU A 543 11.89 -19.76 2.38
CA LEU A 543 10.78 -19.84 3.33
C LEU A 543 10.82 -18.66 4.31
N GLY A 544 9.73 -17.89 4.32
CA GLY A 544 9.58 -16.68 5.12
C GLY A 544 8.93 -16.92 6.49
N ASP A 545 9.28 -16.09 7.48
CA ASP A 545 8.45 -15.94 8.68
C ASP A 545 7.20 -15.07 8.42
N HIS A 546 6.44 -14.75 9.48
CA HIS A 546 5.32 -13.81 9.44
C HIS A 546 5.66 -12.41 8.88
N LEU A 547 6.89 -11.95 9.02
CA LEU A 547 7.41 -10.71 8.45
C LEU A 547 8.03 -10.93 7.06
N GLY A 548 7.93 -12.13 6.47
CA GLY A 548 8.58 -12.49 5.22
C GLY A 548 10.10 -12.39 5.24
N SER A 549 10.72 -12.44 6.43
CA SER A 549 12.17 -12.59 6.58
C SER A 549 12.59 -13.97 6.11
N SER A 550 13.64 -14.07 5.29
CA SER A 550 14.13 -15.35 4.74
C SER A 550 14.80 -16.21 5.82
N THR A 551 14.01 -17.11 6.43
CA THR A 551 14.49 -17.96 7.54
C THR A 551 15.19 -19.23 7.08
N LEU A 552 14.76 -19.81 5.95
CA LEU A 552 15.36 -20.98 5.32
C LEU A 552 15.51 -20.76 3.82
N GLU A 553 16.60 -21.26 3.24
CA GLU A 553 16.73 -21.46 1.80
C GLU A 553 16.84 -22.96 1.50
N LEU A 554 16.00 -23.47 0.60
CA LEU A 554 15.98 -24.86 0.16
C LEU A 554 16.33 -24.95 -1.33
N ASP A 555 17.01 -26.02 -1.73
CA ASP A 555 17.30 -26.29 -3.14
C ASP A 555 16.12 -26.94 -3.89
N GLN A 556 16.30 -27.20 -5.19
CA GLN A 556 15.29 -27.85 -6.03
C GLN A 556 14.94 -29.28 -5.60
N GLN A 557 15.71 -29.93 -4.72
CA GLN A 557 15.41 -31.24 -4.13
C GLN A 557 14.82 -31.14 -2.71
N GLY A 558 14.59 -29.92 -2.20
CA GLY A 558 14.10 -29.70 -0.84
C GLY A 558 15.19 -29.78 0.22
N GLY A 559 16.46 -29.86 -0.19
CA GLY A 559 17.61 -29.89 0.69
C GLY A 559 17.92 -28.51 1.26
N LEU A 560 18.23 -28.45 2.56
CA LEU A 560 18.56 -27.20 3.24
C LEU A 560 19.88 -26.61 2.75
N ILE A 561 19.84 -25.39 2.22
CA ILE A 561 21.02 -24.62 1.80
C ILE A 561 21.51 -23.73 2.94
N SER A 562 20.62 -22.91 3.49
CA SER A 562 20.93 -21.95 4.56
C SER A 562 19.78 -21.78 5.53
N GLN A 563 20.11 -21.39 6.76
CA GLN A 563 19.16 -21.03 7.80
C GLN A 563 19.65 -19.75 8.48
N GLU A 564 18.71 -18.85 8.81
CA GLU A 564 19.01 -17.56 9.42
C GLU A 564 17.94 -17.20 10.45
N SER A 565 18.36 -16.55 11.53
CA SER A 565 17.48 -16.00 12.57
C SER A 565 17.86 -14.56 12.87
N TYR A 566 16.86 -13.75 13.20
CA TYR A 566 17.01 -12.31 13.35
C TYR A 566 16.68 -11.86 14.78
N TYR A 567 17.38 -10.84 15.27
CA TYR A 567 16.88 -9.99 16.35
C TYR A 567 15.61 -9.26 15.88
N PRO A 568 14.76 -8.78 16.80
CA PRO A 568 13.47 -8.17 16.43
C PRO A 568 13.59 -7.03 15.43
N PHE A 569 14.64 -6.21 15.54
CA PHE A 569 14.91 -5.07 14.65
C PHE A 569 15.75 -5.43 13.41
N GLY A 570 15.88 -6.71 13.06
CA GLY A 570 16.43 -7.16 11.78
C GLY A 570 17.95 -7.41 11.71
N GLY A 571 18.67 -7.22 12.82
CA GLY A 571 20.05 -7.70 12.92
C GLY A 571 20.09 -9.23 12.88
N THR A 572 21.10 -9.84 12.27
CA THR A 572 21.20 -11.30 12.19
C THR A 572 21.72 -11.88 13.50
N ALA A 573 20.87 -12.60 14.23
CA ALA A 573 21.22 -13.24 15.51
C ALA A 573 22.00 -14.55 15.30
N TRP A 574 21.69 -15.28 14.23
CA TRP A 574 22.36 -16.54 13.89
C TRP A 574 22.27 -16.82 12.39
N TRP A 575 23.32 -17.39 11.81
CA TRP A 575 23.40 -17.68 10.38
C TRP A 575 24.23 -18.94 10.10
N ALA A 576 23.64 -19.89 9.37
CA ALA A 576 24.29 -21.14 8.99
C ALA A 576 24.03 -21.51 7.53
N ALA A 577 24.95 -22.26 6.93
CA ALA A 577 24.78 -22.82 5.60
C ALA A 577 25.56 -24.14 5.45
N ARG A 578 25.13 -24.98 4.50
CA ARG A 578 25.87 -26.20 4.14
C ARG A 578 27.18 -25.92 3.41
N SER A 579 27.32 -24.73 2.83
CA SER A 579 28.49 -24.29 2.09
C SER A 579 28.71 -22.79 2.22
N ALA A 580 29.94 -22.40 2.56
CA ALA A 580 30.34 -20.99 2.56
C ALA A 580 30.29 -20.35 1.16
N VAL A 581 30.39 -21.16 0.09
CA VAL A 581 30.26 -20.66 -1.29
C VAL A 581 28.79 -20.33 -1.58
N GLU A 582 27.86 -21.24 -1.26
CA GLU A 582 26.42 -21.00 -1.48
C GLU A 582 25.87 -19.87 -0.60
N ALA A 583 26.39 -19.71 0.62
CA ALA A 583 25.98 -18.68 1.56
C ALA A 583 26.17 -17.25 1.02
N LYS A 584 27.19 -17.03 0.16
CA LYS A 584 27.52 -15.72 -0.43
C LYS A 584 26.43 -15.18 -1.37
N TYR A 585 25.59 -16.06 -1.91
CA TYR A 585 24.55 -15.69 -2.88
C TYR A 585 23.21 -15.36 -2.23
N LYS A 586 23.10 -15.45 -0.89
CA LYS A 586 21.93 -14.97 -0.14
C LYS A 586 22.00 -13.47 0.10
N THR A 587 21.21 -12.72 -0.65
CA THR A 587 21.16 -11.24 -0.62
C THR A 587 19.92 -10.70 0.08
N VAL A 588 18.75 -11.34 -0.12
CA VAL A 588 17.48 -11.00 0.55
C VAL A 588 17.38 -11.71 1.90
N ARG A 589 17.09 -10.95 2.96
CA ARG A 589 17.14 -11.42 4.35
C ARG A 589 15.93 -10.95 5.15
N TYR A 590 16.12 -10.04 6.11
CA TYR A 590 15.06 -9.53 6.99
C TYR A 590 13.99 -8.78 6.20
N SER A 591 12.72 -9.05 6.52
CA SER A 591 11.56 -8.42 5.90
C SER A 591 11.56 -8.49 4.37
N GLY A 592 12.18 -9.50 3.77
CA GLY A 592 12.27 -9.66 2.32
C GLY A 592 13.09 -8.56 1.62
N LYS A 593 13.96 -7.86 2.34
CA LYS A 593 14.81 -6.78 1.80
C LYS A 593 16.24 -7.24 1.56
N GLU A 594 16.88 -6.64 0.55
CA GLU A 594 18.30 -6.84 0.28
C GLU A 594 19.12 -6.16 1.37
N ARG A 595 20.10 -6.90 1.92
CA ARG A 595 21.11 -6.37 2.83
C ARG A 595 22.39 -6.10 2.05
N ASP A 596 22.78 -4.84 1.96
CA ASP A 596 23.99 -4.43 1.25
C ASP A 596 25.27 -4.75 2.04
N ALA A 597 26.43 -4.61 1.39
CA ALA A 597 27.73 -4.90 2.01
C ALA A 597 28.02 -3.98 3.19
N SER A 598 27.47 -2.76 3.20
CA SER A 598 27.49 -1.81 4.32
C SER A 598 26.72 -2.28 5.56
N GLY A 599 25.90 -3.32 5.41
CA GLY A 599 24.98 -3.82 6.42
C GLY A 599 23.59 -3.19 6.37
N LEU A 600 23.42 -2.08 5.66
CA LEU A 600 22.13 -1.41 5.51
C LEU A 600 21.15 -2.30 4.74
N TYR A 601 19.87 -2.20 5.09
CA TYR A 601 18.79 -2.74 4.29
C TYR A 601 18.24 -1.67 3.35
N TYR A 602 18.15 -1.98 2.06
CA TYR A 602 17.49 -1.13 1.08
C TYR A 602 15.99 -1.43 1.06
N TYR A 603 15.17 -0.44 1.41
CA TYR A 603 13.71 -0.61 1.42
C TYR A 603 13.03 -0.07 0.17
N GLY A 604 13.67 0.81 -0.59
CA GLY A 604 13.08 1.50 -1.73
C GLY A 604 13.44 2.98 -1.70
N PHE A 605 12.77 3.73 -0.84
CA PHE A 605 13.00 5.17 -0.66
C PHE A 605 13.92 5.52 0.51
N ARG A 606 14.20 4.56 1.40
CA ARG A 606 15.07 4.73 2.56
C ARG A 606 16.03 3.55 2.74
N TYR A 607 17.11 3.84 3.47
CA TYR A 607 18.04 2.83 3.97
C TYR A 607 17.88 2.67 5.49
N TYR A 608 17.76 1.42 5.93
CA TYR A 608 17.57 1.07 7.33
C TYR A 608 18.85 0.49 7.93
N ALA A 609 19.25 1.01 9.09
CA ALA A 609 20.38 0.51 9.86
C ALA A 609 19.88 -0.38 11.03
N PRO A 610 19.86 -1.72 10.90
CA PRO A 610 19.31 -2.60 11.94
C PRO A 610 20.08 -2.53 13.27
N TRP A 611 21.38 -2.21 13.23
CA TRP A 611 22.18 -1.97 14.44
C TRP A 611 21.97 -0.58 15.05
N LEU A 612 21.31 0.35 14.37
CA LEU A 612 20.88 1.62 14.99
C LEU A 612 19.38 1.60 15.34
N GLN A 613 18.63 0.66 14.78
CA GLN A 613 17.18 0.49 14.93
C GLN A 613 16.40 1.71 14.43
N ARG A 614 16.89 2.31 13.33
CA ARG A 614 16.29 3.48 12.71
C ARG A 614 16.68 3.63 11.24
N TRP A 615 15.91 4.45 10.55
CA TRP A 615 16.27 4.96 9.22
C TRP A 615 17.47 5.90 9.32
N ILE A 616 18.30 5.94 8.27
CA ILE A 616 19.45 6.86 8.21
C ILE A 616 19.13 8.19 7.51
N ASN A 617 17.91 8.30 6.98
CA ASN A 617 17.37 9.50 6.38
C ASN A 617 15.88 9.68 6.76
N PRO A 618 15.36 10.91 6.77
CA PRO A 618 13.99 11.18 7.16
C PRO A 618 13.00 10.56 6.17
N ASP A 619 11.78 10.30 6.64
CA ASP A 619 10.68 9.84 5.81
C ASP A 619 10.35 10.82 4.66
N PRO A 620 10.48 10.42 3.39
CA PRO A 620 10.13 11.28 2.27
C PRO A 620 8.62 11.51 2.14
N ALA A 621 7.77 10.65 2.73
CA ALA A 621 6.33 10.86 2.80
C ALA A 621 5.91 11.82 3.94
N GLY A 622 6.86 12.26 4.77
CA GLY A 622 6.61 13.16 5.89
C GLY A 622 6.04 12.43 7.10
N ASP A 623 5.08 13.05 7.79
CA ASP A 623 4.54 12.58 9.06
C ASP A 623 3.43 11.51 8.94
N VAL A 624 3.44 10.72 7.85
CA VAL A 624 2.46 9.64 7.61
C VAL A 624 2.46 8.56 8.70
N ASP A 625 3.64 8.29 9.26
CA ASP A 625 3.88 7.32 10.34
C ASP A 625 4.18 8.01 11.68
N GLY A 626 3.81 9.29 11.81
CA GLY A 626 4.02 10.13 12.99
C GLY A 626 5.15 11.15 12.84
N LEU A 627 5.35 11.97 13.88
CA LEU A 627 6.27 13.12 13.84
C LEU A 627 7.76 12.77 13.97
N ASN A 628 8.09 11.51 14.24
CA ASN A 628 9.47 11.02 14.28
C ASN A 628 9.84 10.44 12.92
N LEU A 629 10.51 11.23 12.08
CA LEU A 629 10.79 10.84 10.69
C LEU A 629 11.90 9.77 10.55
N PHE A 630 12.55 9.39 11.65
CA PHE A 630 13.59 8.35 11.68
C PHE A 630 13.11 7.04 12.33
N GLY A 631 11.91 7.04 12.93
CA GLY A 631 11.35 5.89 13.63
C GLY A 631 11.14 4.69 12.69
N PHE A 632 11.60 3.51 13.12
CA PHE A 632 11.36 2.28 12.37
C PHE A 632 10.08 1.61 12.85
N VAL A 633 9.05 1.60 11.99
CA VAL A 633 7.77 0.87 12.17
C VAL A 633 7.16 1.03 13.58
N GLY A 634 7.14 2.27 14.08
CA GLY A 634 6.56 2.60 15.39
C GLY A 634 7.22 1.90 16.59
N ASN A 635 8.47 1.47 16.46
CA ASN A 635 9.17 0.62 17.45
C ASN A 635 8.46 -0.72 17.73
N ASN A 636 7.66 -1.20 16.78
CA ASN A 636 6.93 -2.47 16.88
C ASN A 636 7.26 -3.41 15.70
N PRO A 637 8.53 -3.85 15.57
CA PRO A 637 9.02 -4.53 14.37
C PRO A 637 8.52 -5.96 14.19
N LEU A 638 7.82 -6.52 15.18
CA LEU A 638 7.22 -7.86 15.12
C LEU A 638 5.80 -7.83 14.53
N ASN A 639 5.11 -6.69 14.65
CA ASN A 639 3.72 -6.57 14.25
C ASN A 639 3.52 -5.65 13.05
N LEU A 640 4.54 -4.85 12.71
CA LEU A 640 4.55 -3.91 11.60
C LEU A 640 5.76 -4.16 10.69
N PHE A 641 5.59 -3.89 9.40
CA PHE A 641 6.67 -3.89 8.41
C PHE A 641 6.51 -2.69 7.47
N ASP A 642 7.61 -2.21 6.89
CA ASP A 642 7.56 -1.16 5.87
C ASP A 642 7.79 -1.79 4.47
N PRO A 643 6.84 -1.72 3.52
CA PRO A 643 6.99 -2.32 2.21
C PRO A 643 7.99 -1.61 1.30
N ASP A 644 8.23 -0.31 1.45
CA ASP A 644 9.01 0.47 0.48
C ASP A 644 9.86 1.60 1.10
N GLY A 645 9.78 1.77 2.41
CA GLY A 645 10.45 2.82 3.16
C GLY A 645 9.64 4.11 3.26
N GLN A 646 8.30 4.08 3.18
CA GLN A 646 7.46 5.28 3.31
C GLN A 646 6.36 5.17 4.37
N SER A 647 5.74 4.00 4.52
CA SER A 647 4.67 3.84 5.50
C SER A 647 4.53 2.39 5.96
N SER A 648 4.50 2.23 7.28
CA SER A 648 4.38 0.95 7.93
C SER A 648 2.98 0.37 7.77
N GLN A 649 2.96 -0.95 7.56
CA GLN A 649 1.75 -1.74 7.43
C GLN A 649 1.77 -2.86 8.46
N LYS A 650 0.58 -3.34 8.85
CA LYS A 650 0.47 -4.49 9.74
C LYS A 650 1.03 -5.74 9.07
N ALA A 651 1.85 -6.51 9.78
CA ALA A 651 2.44 -7.76 9.29
C ALA A 651 1.38 -8.74 8.74
N ARG A 652 0.18 -8.77 9.31
CA ARG A 652 -0.94 -9.57 8.80
C ARG A 652 -1.38 -9.22 7.37
N ALA A 653 -1.15 -7.99 6.92
CA ALA A 653 -1.46 -7.53 5.57
C ALA A 653 -0.35 -7.85 4.57
N ARG A 654 0.83 -8.27 5.02
CA ARG A 654 2.01 -8.48 4.17
C ARG A 654 1.76 -9.43 3.00
N TRP A 655 1.00 -10.50 3.23
CA TRP A 655 0.75 -11.47 2.17
C TRP A 655 -0.25 -10.92 1.13
N LEU A 656 -1.18 -10.04 1.53
CA LEU A 656 -1.99 -9.27 0.57
C LEU A 656 -1.08 -8.40 -0.27
N THR A 657 -0.15 -7.67 0.36
CA THR A 657 0.85 -6.85 -0.34
C THR A 657 1.73 -7.70 -1.28
N ALA A 658 2.17 -8.89 -0.87
CA ALA A 658 2.98 -9.77 -1.72
C ALA A 658 2.21 -10.34 -2.93
N MET A 659 0.91 -10.62 -2.75
CA MET A 659 0.01 -11.02 -3.84
C MET A 659 -0.41 -9.83 -4.71
N ASP A 660 -0.48 -8.63 -4.12
CA ASP A 660 -0.74 -7.39 -4.83
C ASP A 660 0.50 -6.97 -5.64
N ILE A 661 1.74 -7.24 -5.20
CA ILE A 661 2.95 -7.04 -6.03
C ILE A 661 2.91 -7.87 -7.33
N LEU A 662 2.34 -9.08 -7.30
CA LEU A 662 2.07 -9.85 -8.53
C LEU A 662 0.97 -9.25 -9.41
N ARG A 663 0.10 -8.43 -8.82
CA ARG A 663 -0.97 -7.67 -9.52
C ARG A 663 -0.55 -6.24 -9.86
N GLU A 664 0.50 -5.71 -9.24
CA GLU A 664 0.96 -4.34 -9.33
C GLU A 664 2.08 -4.21 -10.35
N GLN A 665 1.67 -4.30 -11.63
CA GLN A 665 1.97 -3.23 -12.58
C GLN A 665 0.75 -2.31 -12.74
N ARG A 666 0.03 -2.07 -11.65
CA ARG A 666 -1.11 -1.14 -11.60
C ARG A 666 -0.58 0.26 -11.37
N ASP A 667 -0.05 0.86 -12.42
CA ASP A 667 -0.05 2.31 -12.48
C ASP A 667 -1.52 2.76 -12.59
N THR A 668 -2.05 3.33 -11.50
CA THR A 668 -3.24 4.21 -11.47
C THR A 668 -4.40 3.89 -12.43
N ASN A 669 -4.97 2.68 -12.39
CA ASN A 669 -6.08 2.32 -13.29
C ASN A 669 -7.31 3.23 -13.15
N ASP A 670 -7.85 3.64 -14.31
CA ASP A 670 -9.13 4.31 -14.46
C ASP A 670 -10.35 3.46 -14.07
N VAL A 671 -10.21 2.13 -14.01
CA VAL A 671 -11.27 1.18 -13.63
C VAL A 671 -10.71 0.11 -12.71
N SER A 672 -11.40 -0.15 -11.60
CA SER A 672 -11.09 -1.22 -10.66
C SER A 672 -12.32 -2.07 -10.39
N VAL A 673 -12.13 -3.39 -10.30
CA VAL A 673 -13.18 -4.38 -10.03
C VAL A 673 -12.71 -5.27 -8.88
N ARG A 674 -13.54 -5.46 -7.86
CA ARG A 674 -13.24 -6.26 -6.67
C ARG A 674 -14.46 -7.05 -6.23
N THR A 675 -14.29 -8.31 -5.86
CA THR A 675 -15.32 -9.06 -5.14
C THR A 675 -15.28 -8.62 -3.68
N LEU A 676 -16.38 -8.06 -3.17
CA LEU A 676 -16.43 -7.48 -1.82
C LEU A 676 -17.12 -8.39 -0.81
N ALA A 677 -18.07 -9.19 -1.29
CA ALA A 677 -18.74 -10.23 -0.52
C ALA A 677 -19.20 -11.33 -1.49
N PRO A 678 -19.51 -12.57 -1.02
CA PRO A 678 -20.08 -13.60 -1.88
C PRO A 678 -21.34 -13.10 -2.59
N GLY A 679 -21.28 -12.95 -3.92
CA GLY A 679 -22.40 -12.44 -4.71
C GLY A 679 -22.47 -10.92 -4.90
N VAL A 680 -21.51 -10.17 -4.35
CA VAL A 680 -21.41 -8.72 -4.51
C VAL A 680 -20.04 -8.34 -5.09
N ILE A 681 -20.06 -7.75 -6.27
CA ILE A 681 -18.88 -7.20 -6.94
C ILE A 681 -18.94 -5.68 -6.86
N GLY A 682 -17.89 -5.04 -6.35
CA GLY A 682 -17.69 -3.61 -6.43
C GLY A 682 -16.88 -3.22 -7.66
N VAL A 683 -17.33 -2.18 -8.36
CA VAL A 683 -16.64 -1.59 -9.50
C VAL A 683 -16.48 -0.10 -9.24
N SER A 684 -15.27 0.42 -9.33
CA SER A 684 -14.98 1.85 -9.23
C SER A 684 -14.27 2.32 -10.49
N ILE A 685 -14.81 3.38 -11.10
CA ILE A 685 -14.34 4.00 -12.32
C ILE A 685 -13.97 5.44 -11.97
N GLN A 686 -12.73 5.82 -12.26
CA GLN A 686 -12.23 7.18 -12.15
C GLN A 686 -11.55 7.58 -13.46
N GLY A 687 -12.11 8.52 -14.22
CA GLY A 687 -11.53 8.85 -15.53
C GLY A 687 -12.10 10.09 -16.19
N THR A 688 -11.60 10.42 -17.37
CA THR A 688 -12.07 11.58 -18.16
C THR A 688 -13.31 11.22 -18.99
N ASN A 689 -13.86 12.17 -19.76
CA ASN A 689 -14.96 11.88 -20.69
C ASN A 689 -14.59 10.77 -21.68
N GLU A 690 -13.33 10.70 -22.10
CA GLU A 690 -12.81 9.66 -22.98
C GLU A 690 -12.91 8.27 -22.33
N THR A 691 -12.50 8.14 -21.07
CA THR A 691 -12.63 6.89 -20.30
C THR A 691 -14.08 6.42 -20.26
N PHE A 692 -15.01 7.32 -19.94
CA PHE A 692 -16.43 7.00 -19.88
C PHE A 692 -17.00 6.67 -21.27
N ALA A 693 -16.56 7.35 -22.32
CA ALA A 693 -16.96 7.03 -23.69
C ALA A 693 -16.51 5.63 -24.11
N GLN A 694 -15.27 5.23 -23.79
CA GLN A 694 -14.72 3.91 -24.12
C GLN A 694 -15.52 2.74 -23.50
N ILE A 695 -16.05 2.92 -22.29
CA ILE A 695 -16.88 1.89 -21.63
C ILE A 695 -18.37 1.96 -22.00
N GLY A 696 -18.72 2.79 -22.98
CA GLY A 696 -20.08 2.95 -23.49
C GLY A 696 -20.95 3.90 -22.68
N MET A 697 -20.35 4.85 -21.95
CA MET A 697 -21.00 5.88 -21.13
C MET A 697 -20.64 7.29 -21.61
N GLY A 698 -20.73 7.58 -22.91
CA GLY A 698 -20.41 8.91 -23.45
C GLY A 698 -21.28 10.02 -22.84
N LEU A 699 -20.64 11.01 -22.19
CA LEU A 699 -21.31 12.14 -21.55
C LEU A 699 -21.15 13.42 -22.39
N PRO A 700 -22.20 14.24 -22.52
CA PRO A 700 -22.21 15.39 -23.43
C PRO A 700 -21.47 16.62 -22.86
N ARG A 701 -21.23 16.70 -21.55
CA ARG A 701 -20.62 17.86 -20.91
C ARG A 701 -19.12 17.68 -20.70
N ALA A 702 -18.34 18.62 -21.23
CA ALA A 702 -16.92 18.76 -20.89
C ALA A 702 -16.76 19.20 -19.42
N PHE A 703 -15.76 18.67 -18.72
CA PHE A 703 -15.46 18.99 -17.33
C PHE A 703 -13.96 18.81 -17.07
N GLU A 704 -13.42 19.46 -16.03
CA GLU A 704 -12.00 19.37 -15.68
C GLU A 704 -11.70 18.28 -14.63
N GLY A 705 -10.70 17.44 -14.93
CA GLY A 705 -10.22 16.37 -14.08
C GLY A 705 -10.95 15.03 -14.28
N ARG A 706 -10.95 14.18 -13.25
CA ARG A 706 -11.46 12.80 -13.30
C ARG A 706 -12.83 12.69 -12.64
N ARG A 707 -13.82 12.13 -13.35
CA ARG A 707 -15.16 11.77 -12.85
C ARG A 707 -15.08 10.47 -12.08
N GLU A 708 -15.91 10.34 -11.05
CA GLU A 708 -15.99 9.12 -10.25
C GLU A 708 -17.36 8.47 -10.40
N LEU A 709 -17.37 7.17 -10.71
CA LEU A 709 -18.54 6.31 -10.71
C LEU A 709 -18.18 5.02 -9.99
N THR A 710 -18.95 4.69 -8.96
CA THR A 710 -18.78 3.45 -8.24
C THR A 710 -20.11 2.72 -8.17
N TYR A 711 -20.13 1.42 -8.48
CA TYR A 711 -21.34 0.62 -8.37
C TYR A 711 -21.09 -0.77 -7.79
N LEU A 712 -22.07 -1.27 -7.06
CA LEU A 712 -22.18 -2.66 -6.63
C LEU A 712 -23.02 -3.44 -7.65
N SER A 713 -22.60 -4.65 -7.97
CA SER A 713 -23.32 -5.63 -8.78
C SER A 713 -23.69 -6.82 -7.90
N ILE A 714 -24.95 -6.87 -7.51
CA ILE A 714 -25.52 -7.77 -6.51
C ILE A 714 -26.29 -8.89 -7.21
N ASP A 715 -25.97 -10.14 -6.89
CA ASP A 715 -26.68 -11.28 -7.44
C ASP A 715 -28.14 -11.39 -6.96
N SER A 716 -28.94 -12.17 -7.67
CA SER A 716 -30.38 -12.33 -7.41
C SER A 716 -30.69 -13.21 -6.18
N THR A 717 -29.70 -13.77 -5.50
CA THR A 717 -29.89 -14.53 -4.24
C THR A 717 -29.98 -13.63 -3.01
N TYR A 718 -29.65 -12.34 -3.16
CA TYR A 718 -29.82 -11.35 -2.12
C TYR A 718 -31.29 -10.94 -1.98
N ARG A 719 -31.77 -10.85 -0.74
CA ARG A 719 -33.06 -10.26 -0.41
C ARG A 719 -32.91 -8.74 -0.30
N SER A 720 -33.95 -8.01 -0.69
CA SER A 720 -34.00 -6.56 -0.60
C SER A 720 -35.05 -6.08 0.39
N LYS A 721 -34.78 -4.94 1.04
CA LYS A 721 -35.67 -4.28 2.01
C LYS A 721 -35.45 -2.76 2.01
N VAL A 722 -36.53 -1.99 2.23
CA VAL A 722 -36.43 -0.58 2.62
C VAL A 722 -36.24 -0.53 4.14
N SER A 723 -35.23 0.20 4.59
CA SER A 723 -34.88 0.38 6.00
C SER A 723 -34.80 1.86 6.36
N GLY A 724 -34.95 2.18 7.64
CA GLY A 724 -34.97 3.56 8.15
C GLY A 724 -36.27 4.30 7.85
N GLY A 725 -36.78 5.06 8.82
CA GLY A 725 -38.01 5.85 8.66
C GLY A 725 -38.63 6.37 9.94
N SER A 726 -38.26 5.84 11.10
CA SER A 726 -38.79 6.31 12.40
C SER A 726 -38.01 7.53 12.97
N TYR A 727 -36.78 7.76 12.51
CA TYR A 727 -35.94 8.89 12.89
C TYR A 727 -34.86 9.14 11.82
N PRO A 728 -34.19 10.31 11.78
CA PRO A 728 -33.13 10.54 10.81
C PRO A 728 -31.92 9.63 11.10
N PHE A 729 -31.52 8.83 10.11
CA PHE A 729 -30.36 7.96 10.19
C PHE A 729 -29.21 8.51 9.34
N ALA A 730 -28.00 8.62 9.89
CA ALA A 730 -26.85 9.17 9.17
C ALA A 730 -25.90 8.05 8.72
N ILE A 731 -26.21 7.41 7.58
CA ILE A 731 -25.41 6.31 7.02
C ILE A 731 -23.91 6.62 7.01
N LYS A 732 -23.54 7.83 6.57
CA LYS A 732 -22.14 8.26 6.40
C LYS A 732 -21.29 8.23 7.66
N SER A 733 -21.90 8.35 8.83
CA SER A 733 -21.19 8.39 10.11
C SER A 733 -21.65 7.27 11.04
N ALA A 734 -22.54 6.39 10.58
CA ALA A 734 -23.01 5.26 11.36
C ALA A 734 -21.94 4.16 11.36
N SER A 735 -21.73 3.52 12.51
CA SER A 735 -20.94 2.28 12.55
C SER A 735 -21.67 1.17 11.81
N GLY A 736 -20.96 0.16 11.31
CA GLY A 736 -21.62 -0.96 10.62
C GLY A 736 -22.65 -1.66 11.51
N ALA A 737 -22.39 -1.77 12.81
CA ALA A 737 -23.36 -2.28 13.79
C ALA A 737 -24.65 -1.44 13.84
N ALA A 738 -24.53 -0.10 13.82
CA ALA A 738 -25.70 0.78 13.79
C ALA A 738 -26.50 0.62 12.48
N ILE A 739 -25.81 0.45 11.34
CA ILE A 739 -26.45 0.20 10.03
C ILE A 739 -27.22 -1.13 10.07
N TYR A 740 -26.66 -2.18 10.66
CA TYR A 740 -27.34 -3.47 10.82
C TYR A 740 -28.58 -3.39 11.71
N VAL A 741 -28.49 -2.66 12.82
CA VAL A 741 -29.62 -2.44 13.73
C VAL A 741 -30.73 -1.71 13.00
N GLU A 742 -30.40 -0.61 12.32
CA GLU A 742 -31.36 0.18 11.54
C GLU A 742 -31.96 -0.60 10.37
N ALA A 743 -31.18 -1.50 9.77
CA ALA A 743 -31.64 -2.33 8.66
C ALA A 743 -32.67 -3.39 9.09
N GLU A 744 -32.70 -3.76 10.37
CA GLU A 744 -33.54 -4.82 10.95
C GLU A 744 -33.39 -6.16 10.22
N VAL A 745 -32.14 -6.57 9.94
CA VAL A 745 -31.82 -7.79 9.19
C VAL A 745 -31.03 -8.77 10.07
N PRO A 746 -31.68 -9.42 11.05
CA PRO A 746 -30.98 -10.30 11.98
C PRO A 746 -30.40 -11.50 11.24
N GLY A 747 -29.10 -11.72 11.41
CA GLY A 747 -28.44 -12.93 10.97
C GLY A 747 -28.09 -13.01 9.48
N SER A 748 -27.89 -11.90 8.75
CA SER A 748 -27.17 -11.95 7.47
C SER A 748 -25.65 -11.88 7.67
N SER A 749 -24.87 -12.46 6.76
CA SER A 749 -23.40 -12.42 6.83
C SER A 749 -22.83 -11.08 6.34
N HIS A 750 -23.46 -10.51 5.31
CA HIS A 750 -23.10 -9.25 4.66
C HIS A 750 -24.36 -8.47 4.32
N LEU A 751 -24.25 -7.14 4.36
CA LEU A 751 -25.33 -6.21 4.09
C LEU A 751 -24.77 -5.09 3.19
N ALA A 752 -25.29 -5.00 1.97
CA ALA A 752 -25.06 -3.87 1.09
C ALA A 752 -26.16 -2.84 1.26
N PHE A 753 -25.83 -1.56 1.23
CA PHE A 753 -26.80 -0.47 1.36
C PHE A 753 -26.53 0.65 0.37
N ILE A 754 -27.59 1.38 0.02
CA ILE A 754 -27.51 2.64 -0.74
C ILE A 754 -28.55 3.61 -0.20
N ASN A 755 -28.23 4.91 -0.19
CA ASN A 755 -29.20 5.95 0.13
C ASN A 755 -30.48 5.78 -0.71
N GLY A 756 -31.66 5.96 -0.10
CA GLY A 756 -32.95 5.78 -0.76
C GLY A 756 -33.80 7.05 -0.75
N GLY A 757 -34.34 7.42 -1.92
CA GLY A 757 -35.47 8.36 -2.06
C GLY A 757 -35.27 9.78 -1.54
N PHE A 758 -36.31 10.60 -1.71
CA PHE A 758 -36.38 11.95 -1.17
C PHE A 758 -37.11 11.96 0.17
N TYR A 759 -36.78 12.91 1.05
CA TYR A 759 -37.39 13.04 2.37
C TYR A 759 -37.63 14.52 2.75
N ASN A 760 -38.43 14.76 3.79
CA ASN A 760 -38.89 16.07 4.29
C ASN A 760 -37.78 16.85 5.01
N PHE A 761 -36.64 17.05 4.33
CA PHE A 761 -35.43 17.64 4.90
C PHE A 761 -35.70 18.95 5.66
N LYS A 762 -35.50 18.90 6.99
CA LYS A 762 -35.71 20.02 7.93
C LYS A 762 -37.13 20.62 7.89
N GLY A 763 -38.15 19.82 7.59
CA GLY A 763 -39.55 20.27 7.57
C GLY A 763 -39.88 21.23 6.42
N ARG A 764 -39.07 21.23 5.36
CA ARG A 764 -39.23 22.18 4.23
C ARG A 764 -40.38 21.82 3.29
N ALA A 765 -40.74 20.54 3.17
CA ALA A 765 -41.89 20.12 2.35
C ALA A 765 -43.18 20.22 3.14
N SER A 766 -43.13 19.89 4.43
CA SER A 766 -44.23 20.04 5.38
C SER A 766 -43.68 20.32 6.77
N GLN A 767 -44.19 21.36 7.42
CA GLN A 767 -43.82 21.67 8.81
C GLN A 767 -44.56 20.81 9.83
N SER A 768 -45.68 20.17 9.44
CA SER A 768 -46.46 19.30 10.32
C SER A 768 -45.95 17.87 10.38
N ASP A 769 -45.18 17.44 9.38
CA ASP A 769 -44.66 16.08 9.29
C ASP A 769 -43.20 16.00 9.78
N PRO A 770 -42.74 14.83 10.27
CA PRO A 770 -41.38 14.69 10.75
C PRO A 770 -40.32 15.07 9.70
N PRO A 771 -39.17 15.65 10.10
CA PRO A 771 -38.10 16.05 9.16
C PRO A 771 -37.44 14.90 8.36
N HIS A 772 -37.75 13.65 8.70
CA HIS A 772 -37.25 12.43 8.08
C HIS A 772 -38.33 11.68 7.28
N ALA A 773 -39.58 12.15 7.28
CA ALA A 773 -40.67 11.54 6.53
C ALA A 773 -40.33 11.49 5.02
N ALA A 774 -40.59 10.36 4.37
CA ALA A 774 -40.32 10.20 2.94
C ALA A 774 -41.25 11.10 2.10
N VAL A 775 -40.79 11.52 0.91
CA VAL A 775 -41.64 12.19 -0.09
C VAL A 775 -42.34 11.12 -0.93
N GLY A 776 -43.67 11.08 -0.84
CA GLY A 776 -44.51 10.02 -1.39
C GLY A 776 -44.68 8.86 -0.41
N LYS A 777 -45.64 7.98 -0.70
CA LYS A 777 -46.00 6.90 0.22
C LYS A 777 -44.82 5.99 0.53
N LEU A 778 -44.70 5.62 1.80
CA LEU A 778 -43.71 4.68 2.33
C LEU A 778 -44.45 3.56 3.06
N PHE A 779 -44.10 2.32 2.72
CA PHE A 779 -44.57 1.12 3.40
C PHE A 779 -43.36 0.29 3.84
N MET A 780 -43.26 -0.02 5.13
CA MET A 780 -42.20 -0.83 5.71
C MET A 780 -42.81 -1.84 6.69
N GLY A 781 -42.34 -3.10 6.66
CA GLY A 781 -42.81 -4.12 7.61
C GLY A 781 -44.32 -4.42 7.56
N GLY A 782 -45.04 -4.03 6.51
CA GLY A 782 -46.49 -4.19 6.39
C GLY A 782 -47.32 -3.02 6.92
N GLU A 783 -46.69 -1.95 7.39
CA GLU A 783 -47.36 -0.73 7.89
C GLU A 783 -47.07 0.49 7.00
N GLU A 784 -48.00 1.44 6.94
CA GLU A 784 -47.83 2.72 6.26
C GLU A 784 -47.10 3.70 7.18
N GLU A 785 -45.98 4.24 6.72
CA GLU A 785 -45.11 5.12 7.50
C GLU A 785 -45.41 6.61 7.24
N ALA A 786 -44.93 7.46 8.15
CA ALA A 786 -45.06 8.91 8.00
C ALA A 786 -44.43 9.40 6.68
N SER A 787 -45.23 10.04 5.83
CA SER A 787 -44.81 10.53 4.52
C SER A 787 -45.44 11.88 4.19
N VAL A 788 -44.79 12.65 3.33
CA VAL A 788 -45.30 13.91 2.77
C VAL A 788 -45.78 13.69 1.34
N SER A 789 -46.82 14.40 0.92
CA SER A 789 -47.33 14.31 -0.45
C SER A 789 -46.27 14.65 -1.50
N ILE A 790 -46.25 13.92 -2.62
CA ILE A 790 -45.43 14.26 -3.79
C ILE A 790 -45.88 15.64 -4.31
N PRO A 791 -44.95 16.57 -4.62
CA PRO A 791 -45.36 17.86 -5.13
C PRO A 791 -46.10 17.67 -6.47
N ARG A 792 -47.33 18.21 -6.57
CA ARG A 792 -48.22 18.05 -7.74
C ARG A 792 -47.53 18.20 -9.10
N PRO A 793 -46.60 19.16 -9.32
CA PRO A 793 -45.92 19.28 -10.60
C PRO A 793 -45.05 18.08 -11.00
N TYR A 794 -44.74 17.16 -10.10
CA TYR A 794 -43.86 16.00 -10.35
C TYR A 794 -44.55 14.65 -10.08
N GLU A 795 -45.86 14.63 -9.84
CA GLU A 795 -46.60 13.42 -9.45
C GLU A 795 -46.41 12.25 -10.42
N LYS A 796 -46.30 12.54 -11.73
CA LYS A 796 -46.09 11.54 -12.78
C LYS A 796 -44.64 11.07 -12.92
N ASP A 797 -43.69 11.79 -12.33
CA ASP A 797 -42.26 11.53 -12.46
C ASP A 797 -41.76 10.61 -11.32
N TYR A 798 -42.53 10.50 -10.25
CA TYR A 798 -42.27 9.56 -9.16
C TYR A 798 -42.76 8.16 -9.50
N VAL A 799 -41.95 7.17 -9.14
CA VAL A 799 -42.24 5.75 -9.28
C VAL A 799 -42.14 5.07 -7.93
N ALA A 800 -43.00 4.09 -7.70
CA ALA A 800 -42.93 3.22 -6.53
C ALA A 800 -41.82 2.19 -6.72
N LEU A 801 -40.86 2.17 -5.80
CA LEU A 801 -39.82 1.14 -5.69
C LEU A 801 -40.27 0.11 -4.68
N THR A 802 -40.73 -1.04 -5.14
CA THR A 802 -41.11 -2.17 -4.27
C THR A 802 -39.97 -3.17 -4.16
N MET A 803 -39.54 -3.43 -2.92
CA MET A 803 -38.52 -4.42 -2.57
C MET A 803 -39.13 -5.83 -2.47
N GLY A 804 -38.29 -6.85 -2.42
CA GLY A 804 -38.73 -8.26 -2.46
C GLY A 804 -39.56 -8.69 -1.25
N ASP A 805 -39.47 -7.99 -0.13
CA ASP A 805 -40.29 -8.21 1.07
C ASP A 805 -41.64 -7.45 1.04
N GLY A 806 -41.94 -6.73 -0.04
CA GLY A 806 -43.14 -5.92 -0.20
C GLY A 806 -43.01 -4.49 0.33
N SER A 807 -41.91 -4.14 1.01
CA SER A 807 -41.65 -2.76 1.42
C SER A 807 -41.53 -1.86 0.18
N THR A 808 -42.11 -0.66 0.23
CA THR A 808 -42.24 0.22 -0.93
C THR A 808 -41.93 1.68 -0.58
N LEU A 809 -41.14 2.33 -1.41
CA LEU A 809 -40.75 3.75 -1.29
C LEU A 809 -40.97 4.46 -2.64
N HIS A 810 -41.46 5.69 -2.62
CA HIS A 810 -41.49 6.53 -3.82
C HIS A 810 -40.15 7.24 -4.09
N SER A 811 -39.68 7.18 -5.34
CA SER A 811 -38.45 7.86 -5.77
C SER A 811 -38.58 8.37 -7.20
N ALA A 812 -37.71 9.28 -7.64
CA ALA A 812 -37.84 9.95 -8.93
C ALA A 812 -36.54 10.55 -9.47
N PRO A 813 -36.44 10.80 -10.79
CA PRO A 813 -37.28 10.24 -11.84
C PRO A 813 -36.86 8.81 -12.20
N LEU A 814 -37.69 8.15 -13.01
CA LEU A 814 -37.28 6.96 -13.76
C LEU A 814 -36.14 7.33 -14.73
N LEU A 815 -35.05 6.57 -14.70
CA LEU A 815 -33.84 6.85 -15.48
C LEU A 815 -33.76 6.01 -16.74
N SER A 816 -34.13 4.72 -16.65
CA SER A 816 -34.14 3.80 -17.80
C SER A 816 -35.31 2.84 -17.77
N THR A 817 -35.70 2.32 -18.94
CA THR A 817 -36.64 1.20 -19.09
C THR A 817 -36.33 0.43 -20.36
N GLY A 818 -36.25 -0.91 -20.27
CA GLY A 818 -35.88 -1.78 -21.38
C GLY A 818 -34.49 -1.48 -21.93
N GLY A 819 -33.59 -0.94 -21.08
CA GLY A 819 -32.28 -0.47 -21.52
C GLY A 819 -32.31 0.84 -22.31
N GLU A 820 -33.43 1.54 -22.41
CA GLU A 820 -33.51 2.84 -23.08
C GLU A 820 -33.63 3.98 -22.06
N VAL A 821 -33.13 5.16 -22.43
CA VAL A 821 -33.12 6.35 -21.54
C VAL A 821 -34.56 6.84 -21.37
N ALA A 822 -35.06 6.86 -20.13
CA ALA A 822 -36.37 7.41 -19.81
C ALA A 822 -36.30 8.92 -19.54
N PHE A 823 -35.28 9.40 -18.82
CA PHE A 823 -35.06 10.83 -18.55
C PHE A 823 -34.02 11.42 -19.50
N THR A 824 -34.46 12.22 -20.47
CA THR A 824 -33.63 12.80 -21.55
C THR A 824 -33.47 14.31 -21.43
N GLU A 825 -32.58 14.91 -22.23
CA GLU A 825 -32.38 16.37 -22.31
C GLU A 825 -33.69 17.13 -22.61
N SER A 826 -34.61 16.56 -23.40
CA SER A 826 -35.92 17.17 -23.69
C SER A 826 -36.78 17.42 -22.44
N HIS A 827 -36.55 16.68 -21.36
CA HIS A 827 -37.24 16.94 -20.10
C HIS A 827 -36.83 18.29 -19.52
N LEU A 828 -35.57 18.71 -19.71
CA LEU A 828 -35.07 19.98 -19.20
C LEU A 828 -35.75 21.20 -19.86
N GLU A 829 -36.43 21.02 -20.99
CA GLU A 829 -37.19 22.08 -21.67
C GLU A 829 -38.49 22.46 -20.92
N GLN A 830 -39.00 21.59 -20.04
CA GLN A 830 -40.32 21.78 -19.41
C GLN A 830 -40.34 22.78 -18.25
N GLY A 831 -39.25 23.53 -18.00
CA GLY A 831 -39.11 24.56 -16.95
C GLY A 831 -39.15 24.03 -15.50
N ARG A 832 -40.06 23.12 -15.18
CA ARG A 832 -40.19 22.44 -13.87
C ARG A 832 -38.95 21.61 -13.51
N PHE A 833 -38.14 21.20 -14.47
CA PHE A 833 -36.88 20.47 -14.24
C PHE A 833 -35.63 21.35 -14.21
N GLN A 834 -35.80 22.68 -14.33
CA GLN A 834 -34.70 23.65 -14.29
C GLN A 834 -34.53 24.26 -12.91
N TYR A 835 -33.27 24.49 -12.54
CA TYR A 835 -32.93 24.92 -11.19
C TYR A 835 -33.35 26.37 -10.96
N GLY A 836 -34.18 26.59 -9.95
CA GLY A 836 -34.65 27.91 -9.55
C GLY A 836 -35.12 27.95 -8.10
N SER A 837 -35.31 29.14 -7.55
CA SER A 837 -35.76 29.33 -6.16
C SER A 837 -37.12 28.67 -5.87
N ALA A 838 -38.03 28.62 -6.85
CA ALA A 838 -39.34 27.98 -6.73
C ALA A 838 -39.33 26.46 -6.95
N THR A 839 -38.26 25.92 -7.55
CA THR A 839 -38.13 24.50 -7.95
C THR A 839 -37.02 23.76 -7.20
N SER A 840 -36.39 24.41 -6.21
CA SER A 840 -35.28 23.90 -5.39
C SER A 840 -35.70 23.39 -3.99
N GLY A 841 -36.93 22.88 -3.87
CA GLY A 841 -37.45 22.25 -2.65
C GLY A 841 -37.20 20.74 -2.55
N PRO A 842 -37.27 20.13 -1.35
CA PRO A 842 -37.21 18.68 -1.19
C PRO A 842 -38.29 17.99 -2.02
N GLY A 843 -37.91 16.90 -2.68
CA GLY A 843 -38.78 16.14 -3.56
C GLY A 843 -39.09 16.79 -4.91
N GLN A 844 -38.53 17.96 -5.20
CA GLN A 844 -38.68 18.62 -6.50
C GLN A 844 -37.52 18.25 -7.43
N LEU A 845 -37.84 17.96 -8.70
CA LEU A 845 -36.86 17.60 -9.73
C LEU A 845 -36.29 18.83 -10.47
N GLY A 846 -36.51 20.04 -9.95
CA GLY A 846 -36.00 21.28 -10.53
C GLY A 846 -34.49 21.33 -10.68
N HIS A 847 -33.73 20.60 -9.87
CA HIS A 847 -32.27 20.60 -9.98
C HIS A 847 -31.73 19.56 -10.99
N ALA A 848 -32.53 19.12 -11.96
CA ALA A 848 -32.14 18.08 -12.92
C ALA A 848 -31.04 18.55 -13.88
N ASN A 849 -31.03 19.83 -14.27
CA ASN A 849 -30.00 20.42 -15.13
C ASN A 849 -28.71 20.80 -14.38
N THR A 850 -28.70 20.74 -13.04
CA THR A 850 -27.54 21.11 -12.22
C THR A 850 -26.67 19.88 -11.93
N PRO A 851 -25.34 19.94 -12.16
CA PRO A 851 -24.42 18.89 -11.74
C PRO A 851 -24.55 18.65 -10.24
N ASN A 852 -24.88 17.42 -9.87
CA ASN A 852 -25.00 17.00 -8.48
C ASN A 852 -24.35 15.63 -8.34
N GLN A 853 -23.91 15.27 -7.14
CA GLN A 853 -23.65 13.86 -6.88
C GLN A 853 -24.96 13.10 -7.14
N ARG A 854 -24.91 11.81 -7.45
CA ARG A 854 -26.10 11.04 -7.79
C ARG A 854 -26.00 9.65 -7.18
N SER A 855 -27.16 9.09 -6.82
CA SER A 855 -27.28 7.68 -6.51
C SER A 855 -28.43 7.10 -7.32
N GLY A 856 -28.31 5.82 -7.66
CA GLY A 856 -29.28 5.16 -8.52
C GLY A 856 -29.27 3.65 -8.32
N ILE A 857 -30.39 3.04 -8.67
CA ILE A 857 -30.55 1.60 -8.64
C ILE A 857 -31.04 1.11 -9.99
N SER A 858 -30.51 -0.01 -10.46
CA SER A 858 -30.94 -0.73 -11.65
C SER A 858 -31.43 -2.12 -11.26
N PHE A 859 -32.66 -2.44 -11.66
CA PHE A 859 -33.31 -3.72 -11.44
C PHE A 859 -33.41 -4.52 -12.74
N PRO A 860 -33.19 -5.84 -12.70
CA PRO A 860 -33.44 -6.70 -13.85
C PRO A 860 -34.95 -6.91 -14.07
N VAL A 861 -35.34 -7.31 -15.30
CA VAL A 861 -36.74 -7.71 -15.61
C VAL A 861 -37.11 -9.02 -14.90
N VAL A 862 -36.16 -9.95 -14.85
CA VAL A 862 -36.36 -11.31 -14.33
C VAL A 862 -35.24 -11.63 -13.34
N PHE A 863 -35.60 -12.24 -12.21
CA PHE A 863 -34.66 -12.73 -11.21
C PHE A 863 -34.42 -14.23 -11.45
N ASP A 864 -33.61 -14.56 -12.45
CA ASP A 864 -33.40 -15.93 -12.95
C ASP A 864 -32.09 -16.59 -12.49
N GLY A 865 -31.39 -16.00 -11.52
CA GLY A 865 -30.07 -16.47 -11.07
C GLY A 865 -28.89 -15.96 -11.91
N SER A 866 -29.12 -15.47 -13.14
CA SER A 866 -28.10 -14.88 -14.00
C SER A 866 -28.10 -13.34 -13.97
N SER A 867 -29.27 -12.76 -13.71
CA SER A 867 -29.49 -11.32 -13.66
C SER A 867 -29.09 -10.70 -12.32
N ARG A 868 -28.69 -9.42 -12.33
CA ARG A 868 -28.13 -8.71 -11.17
C ARG A 868 -28.78 -7.36 -10.93
N THR A 869 -28.93 -7.01 -9.67
CA THR A 869 -29.29 -5.65 -9.23
C THR A 869 -28.03 -4.81 -9.11
N ARG A 870 -28.05 -3.55 -9.55
CA ARG A 870 -26.89 -2.65 -9.43
C ARG A 870 -27.22 -1.43 -8.60
N LEU A 871 -26.38 -1.14 -7.61
CA LEU A 871 -26.45 0.06 -6.77
C LEU A 871 -25.31 0.97 -7.17
N ALA A 872 -25.58 2.18 -7.64
CA ALA A 872 -24.56 3.06 -8.22
C ALA A 872 -24.55 4.42 -7.56
N VAL A 873 -23.35 4.97 -7.37
CA VAL A 873 -23.12 6.35 -6.96
C VAL A 873 -22.14 7.05 -7.89
N GLY A 874 -22.48 8.26 -8.27
CA GLY A 874 -21.66 9.16 -9.04
C GLY A 874 -21.20 10.29 -8.15
N LEU A 875 -19.91 10.33 -7.84
CA LEU A 875 -19.35 11.34 -6.95
C LEU A 875 -18.66 12.46 -7.75
N GLY A 876 -18.59 13.64 -7.15
CA GLY A 876 -18.05 14.84 -7.78
C GLY A 876 -17.88 15.98 -6.77
N GLY A 877 -17.35 17.10 -7.25
CA GLY A 877 -17.10 18.30 -6.45
C GLY A 877 -18.37 19.13 -6.20
N SER A 878 -18.23 20.46 -6.25
CA SER A 878 -19.33 21.43 -6.05
C SER A 878 -20.43 21.30 -7.12
N ARG A 879 -21.51 22.09 -7.02
CA ARG A 879 -22.64 22.07 -7.98
C ARG A 879 -22.47 23.02 -9.18
N THR A 880 -21.24 23.35 -9.56
CA THR A 880 -20.94 24.29 -10.66
C THR A 880 -21.04 23.62 -12.03
N GLN A 881 -21.18 24.42 -13.10
CA GLN A 881 -21.21 23.92 -14.48
C GLN A 881 -19.93 23.19 -14.90
N GLU A 882 -18.80 23.45 -14.24
CA GLU A 882 -17.50 22.82 -14.47
C GLU A 882 -17.26 21.58 -13.59
N SER A 883 -18.20 21.24 -12.70
CA SER A 883 -18.05 20.15 -11.74
C SER A 883 -17.98 18.77 -12.39
N ARG A 884 -17.27 17.85 -11.72
CA ARG A 884 -17.22 16.40 -12.03
C ARG A 884 -18.54 15.66 -11.74
N ALA A 885 -19.50 16.31 -11.09
CA ALA A 885 -20.79 15.71 -10.72
C ALA A 885 -21.73 15.52 -11.94
N TYR A 886 -22.87 14.84 -11.81
CA TYR A 886 -23.70 14.44 -12.94
C TYR A 886 -25.03 15.22 -13.00
N THR A 887 -25.39 15.72 -14.18
CA THR A 887 -26.78 16.14 -14.46
C THR A 887 -27.70 14.92 -14.50
N MET A 888 -29.02 15.12 -14.40
CA MET A 888 -29.96 13.99 -14.46
C MET A 888 -29.90 13.22 -15.78
N PRO A 889 -29.82 13.87 -16.97
CA PRO A 889 -29.64 13.14 -18.24
C PRO A 889 -28.30 12.39 -18.33
N GLU A 890 -27.21 12.95 -17.82
CA GLU A 890 -25.92 12.25 -17.72
C GLU A 890 -26.03 10.98 -16.86
N TRP A 891 -26.70 11.11 -15.72
CA TRP A 891 -26.94 10.00 -14.81
C TRP A 891 -27.83 8.92 -15.43
N ALA A 892 -28.85 9.32 -16.20
CA ALA A 892 -29.72 8.40 -16.93
C ALA A 892 -28.94 7.55 -17.95
N LYS A 893 -27.99 8.15 -18.67
CA LYS A 893 -27.11 7.42 -19.61
C LYS A 893 -26.23 6.39 -18.90
N ILE A 894 -25.66 6.76 -17.74
CA ILE A 894 -24.87 5.83 -16.92
C ILE A 894 -25.75 4.66 -16.47
N MET A 895 -26.93 4.94 -15.94
CA MET A 895 -27.82 3.90 -15.44
C MET A 895 -28.35 3.01 -16.56
N VAL A 896 -28.61 3.54 -17.76
CA VAL A 896 -28.91 2.73 -18.97
C VAL A 896 -27.78 1.74 -19.27
N ARG A 897 -26.52 2.18 -19.19
CA ARG A 897 -25.39 1.27 -19.44
C ARG A 897 -25.35 0.16 -18.39
N LEU A 898 -25.57 0.48 -17.12
CA LEU A 898 -25.62 -0.51 -16.04
C LEU A 898 -26.81 -1.47 -16.18
N ASP A 899 -27.95 -0.96 -16.64
CA ASP A 899 -29.15 -1.74 -16.92
C ASP A 899 -28.93 -2.75 -18.06
N LYS A 900 -28.25 -2.33 -19.13
CA LYS A 900 -27.85 -3.21 -20.26
C LYS A 900 -26.84 -4.30 -19.90
N LEU A 901 -26.25 -4.27 -18.68
CA LEU A 901 -25.41 -5.37 -18.20
C LEU A 901 -26.22 -6.54 -17.64
N ASN A 902 -27.55 -6.47 -17.62
CA ASN A 902 -28.43 -7.61 -17.41
C ASN A 902 -28.70 -8.34 -18.74
N ALA A 903 -28.94 -9.66 -18.68
CA ALA A 903 -29.25 -10.46 -19.86
C ALA A 903 -30.49 -9.94 -20.61
N THR A 904 -31.50 -9.50 -19.85
CA THR A 904 -32.62 -8.69 -20.35
C THR A 904 -32.64 -7.37 -19.57
N PRO A 905 -32.42 -6.22 -20.22
CA PRO A 905 -32.43 -4.91 -19.56
C PRO A 905 -33.79 -4.62 -18.90
N GLY A 906 -33.76 -4.20 -17.65
CA GLY A 906 -34.95 -3.89 -16.86
C GLY A 906 -35.21 -2.40 -16.78
N TRP A 907 -35.10 -1.83 -15.59
CA TRP A 907 -35.37 -0.41 -15.38
C TRP A 907 -34.51 0.13 -14.25
N SER A 908 -34.28 1.44 -14.28
CA SER A 908 -33.46 2.12 -13.27
C SER A 908 -34.14 3.37 -12.76
N ALA A 909 -33.92 3.70 -11.49
CA ALA A 909 -34.46 4.89 -10.85
C ALA A 909 -33.37 5.66 -10.10
N ASN A 910 -33.53 6.98 -10.04
CA ASN A 910 -32.70 7.85 -9.21
C ASN A 910 -33.14 7.73 -7.75
N LEU A 911 -32.18 7.72 -6.81
CA LEU A 911 -32.41 7.59 -5.36
C LEU A 911 -32.05 8.86 -4.57
N ASP A 912 -31.99 10.00 -5.26
CA ASP A 912 -31.45 11.28 -4.80
C ASP A 912 -29.94 11.29 -4.55
N GLY A 913 -29.35 12.44 -4.81
CA GLY A 913 -27.96 12.59 -5.16
C GLY A 913 -27.18 13.63 -4.36
N GLY A 914 -27.79 14.41 -3.48
CA GLY A 914 -27.06 15.49 -2.80
C GLY A 914 -25.95 15.05 -1.83
N ASP A 915 -25.70 15.90 -0.84
CA ASP A 915 -24.74 15.63 0.24
C ASP A 915 -25.06 14.40 1.11
N SER A 916 -26.10 13.64 0.80
CA SER A 916 -26.51 12.40 1.46
C SER A 916 -26.15 11.13 0.69
N VAL A 917 -25.54 11.23 -0.51
CA VAL A 917 -25.14 10.04 -1.29
C VAL A 917 -24.16 9.19 -0.49
N ALA A 918 -24.52 7.92 -0.33
CA ALA A 918 -23.75 6.89 0.33
C ALA A 918 -24.10 5.52 -0.29
N LEU A 919 -23.09 4.68 -0.45
CA LEU A 919 -23.15 3.30 -0.92
C LEU A 919 -22.11 2.50 -0.15
N GLY A 920 -22.45 1.33 0.37
CA GLY A 920 -21.46 0.57 1.12
C GLY A 920 -21.86 -0.87 1.39
N ILE A 921 -20.94 -1.59 2.03
CA ILE A 921 -21.10 -2.97 2.45
C ILE A 921 -20.56 -3.08 3.87
N VAL A 922 -21.33 -3.72 4.74
CA VAL A 922 -20.95 -4.01 6.13
C VAL A 922 -21.05 -5.50 6.43
N SER A 923 -20.05 -6.02 7.14
CA SER A 923 -20.00 -7.40 7.61
C SER A 923 -20.83 -7.57 8.89
N ARG A 924 -21.19 -8.81 9.22
CA ARG A 924 -21.94 -9.14 10.44
C ARG A 924 -21.27 -8.65 11.74
N SER A 925 -19.95 -8.55 11.80
CA SER A 925 -19.23 -8.03 12.98
C SER A 925 -19.33 -6.50 13.11
N GLY A 926 -20.01 -5.83 12.17
CA GLY A 926 -20.11 -4.38 12.11
C GLY A 926 -18.91 -3.72 11.42
N GLU A 927 -18.03 -4.49 10.79
CA GLU A 927 -16.93 -3.97 9.98
C GLU A 927 -17.47 -3.38 8.67
N ILE A 928 -17.00 -2.20 8.30
CA ILE A 928 -17.30 -1.57 7.03
C ILE A 928 -16.33 -2.13 5.98
N ILE A 929 -16.82 -2.98 5.09
CA ILE A 929 -16.06 -3.58 3.99
C ILE A 929 -15.85 -2.58 2.86
N MET A 930 -16.87 -1.75 2.60
CA MET A 930 -16.82 -0.67 1.62
C MET A 930 -17.68 0.49 2.10
N ASP A 931 -17.17 1.71 1.94
CA ASP A 931 -17.93 2.93 2.07
C ASP A 931 -17.55 3.89 0.94
N GLN A 932 -18.53 4.18 0.09
CA GLN A 932 -18.44 5.16 -0.98
C GLN A 932 -19.48 6.26 -0.73
N SER A 933 -18.99 7.38 -0.22
CA SER A 933 -19.83 8.47 0.24
C SER A 933 -19.36 9.81 -0.28
N ALA A 934 -20.33 10.68 -0.60
CA ALA A 934 -20.06 12.05 -0.99
C ALA A 934 -19.37 12.87 0.14
N ARG A 935 -18.39 13.72 -0.19
CA ARG A 935 -17.65 14.57 0.77
C ARG A 935 -18.46 15.72 1.41
N GLY A 936 -19.77 15.81 1.15
CA GLY A 936 -20.68 16.83 1.70
C GLY A 936 -20.96 16.67 3.21
N SER A 937 -21.97 17.39 3.72
CA SER A 937 -22.28 17.47 5.17
C SER A 937 -22.55 16.09 5.81
N PRO A 938 -21.64 15.55 6.66
CA PRO A 938 -21.78 14.20 7.23
C PRO A 938 -22.90 14.12 8.28
N ARG A 939 -23.37 15.26 8.79
CA ARG A 939 -24.49 15.34 9.74
C ARG A 939 -25.87 15.35 9.08
N ARG A 940 -25.93 15.31 7.75
CA ARG A 940 -27.20 15.24 7.02
C ARG A 940 -27.73 13.81 7.08
N GLY A 941 -28.60 13.54 8.05
CA GLY A 941 -29.36 12.29 8.10
C GLY A 941 -30.26 12.12 6.87
N ILE A 942 -30.56 10.88 6.53
CA ILE A 942 -31.53 10.49 5.51
C ILE A 942 -32.78 9.91 6.18
N GLY A 943 -33.91 9.95 5.47
CA GLY A 943 -35.15 9.38 5.98
C GLY A 943 -35.15 7.86 5.94
N ASN A 944 -34.73 7.29 4.82
CA ASN A 944 -34.78 5.87 4.53
C ASN A 944 -33.63 5.47 3.59
N PHE A 945 -33.29 4.19 3.53
CA PHE A 945 -32.29 3.62 2.64
C PHE A 945 -32.65 2.22 2.22
N LEU A 946 -32.03 1.76 1.13
CA LEU A 946 -32.28 0.45 0.58
C LEU A 946 -31.16 -0.49 1.02
N THR A 947 -31.54 -1.72 1.39
CA THR A 947 -30.60 -2.74 1.83
C THR A 947 -30.76 -4.03 1.03
N PHE A 948 -29.63 -4.73 0.88
CA PHE A 948 -29.53 -6.02 0.20
C PHE A 948 -28.69 -6.96 1.06
N TYR A 949 -29.23 -8.13 1.38
CA TYR A 949 -28.55 -9.09 2.26
C TYR A 949 -28.88 -10.54 1.90
N LYS A 950 -27.97 -11.46 2.23
CA LYS A 950 -28.17 -12.90 2.05
C LYS A 950 -28.54 -13.53 3.40
N SER A 951 -29.66 -14.27 3.44
CA SER A 951 -30.06 -15.02 4.64
C SER A 951 -29.02 -16.10 4.97
N SER A 952 -28.62 -16.22 6.24
CA SER A 952 -27.67 -17.26 6.68
C SER A 952 -28.30 -18.63 6.93
N PHE A 953 -29.59 -18.81 6.66
CA PHE A 953 -30.28 -20.08 6.91
C PHE A 953 -30.86 -20.67 5.62
N PRO A 954 -30.43 -21.86 5.21
CA PRO A 954 -31.33 -22.81 4.56
C PRO A 954 -32.14 -23.49 5.69
N GLY A 955 -33.38 -23.06 5.86
CA GLY A 955 -34.37 -23.67 6.75
C GLY A 955 -35.71 -23.66 6.07
#